data_AF-A0AA95M1V3-F1
#
_entry.id   AF-A0AA95M1V3-F1
#
_cell.length_a   1.000
_cell.length_b   1.000
_cell.length_c   1.000
_cell.angle_alpha   90.00
_cell.angle_beta   90.00
_cell.angle_gamma   90.00
#
_symmetry.space_group_name_H-M   'P 1'
#
loop_
_entity.id
_entity.type
_entity.pdbx_description
1 polymer ?
#
loop_
_entity_poly.entity_id
_entity_poly.type
_entity_poly.pdbx_seq_one_letter_code
_entity_poly.pdbx_strand_id
1 'polypeptide(L)'
;MNPLANPKAGITSAAITNWNHDEASSVGGNDFNVYAFDNWQLLDSYIYWSGTNEGIFAIPTPDIVDTAHRNGVPVYATLGFPWGKSAEGVAEIEKFTQQKPDGSFPVADKMMEVAEYYGFDGYFFNQETSGVSKATAERMNEMMRYIKRNSNLNVSWYDAQDNTGAINYQDSINSKNDMYVKPAEDGEYAVDEFFLNYNWTTSKINTTVETMKGHNRSPFDAYAGFEIQQNSYNTKINTDALLDEKNQPKVSIALYAPNSTMGLAADPADFHEKEKNLWTGPQGDPTLADDSAAWKGMARFVTDTSVIQSKPFTTNFNSGHGKQYFVNGKIASGIEWNNRSIQDIMPTWRWWIRGEGSKIKVSYDFDKAYNGGNSLKFSGALEAGSVNDTMLYSSKLPVTDTTKVRVVYQNQSGADVSLGVAYSEDYAQSNMKYYPLPKSDDGWQTAVVDLGKDAGKTAYALSLKVNNTQKIENYSIHLGELSVYDAAAAVLAKPADVKILEKMPKTAFEAEARLSWSEQKNVLHYEVYQENADGVETLLGVTPNNYFYTPNITRTIENASADNITKLKVVPVNQDYVRGQAATISFDWGMGTDATEIEKNPTSPNVALKAKVTSVSAENAAEPASKALDGTALANSKWCATNMKTGYMTIDIGEEKTIRRWRVEHAEYGGEANNMNTVDFELLYKNQNGEWVSAKRITDNTKAVTDIVLDQPVTAREFKLQIYNSGTSPWGAIRIYDWQMFESAALPRTENVMMHFVKAENNAGAQDKVTIERVKKGQTVRLYKALDAKDILAEKTADHDGTIAFDQLDFGTEAGRIYYTVQQEDERESLRYSAAYLNEKVTEVIHLINALPDVDQLTLADKHRVNDCKVAYNKLHPTVRKQVTNYDRLVQLLDRMEELKKDFNNGN
;
A
#
# COMPACT_ATOMS: atom_id res chain seq x y z
N MET A 1 -2.39 -29.16 18.43
CA MET A 1 -3.24 -27.98 18.69
C MET A 1 -2.97 -27.48 20.09
N ASN A 2 -2.95 -26.17 20.31
CA ASN A 2 -2.69 -25.59 21.63
C ASN A 2 -3.87 -25.92 22.57
N PRO A 3 -3.66 -26.63 23.69
CA PRO A 3 -4.74 -27.04 24.58
C PRO A 3 -5.42 -25.87 25.32
N LEU A 4 -4.78 -24.69 25.34
CA LEU A 4 -5.27 -23.50 26.02
C LEU A 4 -6.09 -22.58 25.09
N ALA A 5 -6.07 -22.82 23.79
CA ALA A 5 -6.89 -22.11 22.82
C ALA A 5 -8.35 -22.59 22.89
N ASN A 6 -9.31 -21.68 22.65
CA ASN A 6 -10.73 -22.00 22.60
C ASN A 6 -11.22 -21.94 21.14
N PRO A 7 -11.75 -23.03 20.57
CA PRO A 7 -12.23 -23.05 19.18
C PRO A 7 -13.50 -22.23 18.92
N LYS A 8 -14.13 -21.68 19.97
CA LYS A 8 -15.27 -20.77 19.83
C LYS A 8 -14.90 -19.29 19.95
N ALA A 9 -13.71 -18.99 20.45
CA ALA A 9 -13.21 -17.63 20.52
C ALA A 9 -12.50 -17.31 19.21
N GLY A 10 -12.65 -16.08 18.74
CA GLY A 10 -11.90 -15.60 17.60
C GLY A 10 -11.40 -14.18 17.78
N ILE A 11 -10.87 -13.61 16.70
CA ILE A 11 -10.19 -12.32 16.71
C ILE A 11 -10.74 -11.43 15.62
N THR A 12 -11.22 -10.24 15.99
CA THR A 12 -11.41 -9.14 15.05
C THR A 12 -10.22 -8.19 15.15
N SER A 13 -9.67 -7.81 14.00
CA SER A 13 -8.45 -6.99 13.92
C SER A 13 -8.75 -5.63 13.29
N ALA A 14 -8.67 -4.55 14.08
CA ALA A 14 -8.80 -3.18 13.59
C ALA A 14 -7.42 -2.57 13.36
N ALA A 15 -6.93 -2.65 12.12
CA ALA A 15 -5.55 -2.32 11.78
C ALA A 15 -5.44 -1.12 10.82
N ILE A 16 -4.49 -0.21 11.13
CA ILE A 16 -4.12 0.87 10.22
C ILE A 16 -3.31 0.26 9.08
N THR A 17 -4.00 0.00 7.98
CA THR A 17 -3.49 -0.88 6.90
C THR A 17 -2.68 -0.13 5.85
N ASN A 18 -3.05 1.14 5.62
CA ASN A 18 -2.36 2.08 4.75
C ASN A 18 -1.91 3.26 5.59
N TRP A 19 -0.74 3.82 5.27
CA TRP A 19 -0.15 4.94 6.01
C TRP A 19 -1.04 6.20 5.98
N ASN A 20 -1.79 6.38 4.89
CA ASN A 20 -2.83 7.41 4.71
C ASN A 20 -3.90 6.86 3.77
N HIS A 21 -5.17 6.82 4.18
CA HIS A 21 -6.26 6.32 3.33
C HIS A 21 -6.51 7.17 2.10
N ASP A 22 -6.42 8.50 2.24
CA ASP A 22 -6.81 9.46 1.21
C ASP A 22 -5.76 9.52 0.07
N GLU A 23 -4.50 9.19 0.37
CA GLU A 23 -3.36 9.38 -0.55
C GLU A 23 -2.69 8.07 -0.98
N ALA A 24 -2.85 6.97 -0.24
CA ALA A 24 -2.20 5.71 -0.59
C ALA A 24 -2.84 5.07 -1.85
N SER A 25 -2.00 4.46 -2.69
CA SER A 25 -2.47 3.66 -3.81
C SER A 25 -3.34 2.50 -3.30
N SER A 26 -4.51 2.33 -3.92
CA SER A 26 -5.47 1.28 -3.58
C SER A 26 -5.07 -0.12 -4.06
N VAL A 27 -4.03 -0.23 -4.89
CA VAL A 27 -3.57 -1.51 -5.49
C VAL A 27 -2.11 -1.83 -5.15
N GLY A 28 -1.54 -1.11 -4.18
CA GLY A 28 -0.13 -1.16 -3.82
C GLY A 28 0.76 -0.28 -4.70
N GLY A 29 2.09 -0.39 -4.56
CA GLY A 29 3.05 0.49 -5.21
C GLY A 29 4.50 0.03 -5.05
N ASN A 30 5.46 0.93 -5.27
CA ASN A 30 6.90 0.64 -5.20
C ASN A 30 7.50 0.80 -3.80
N ASP A 31 6.84 0.25 -2.78
CA ASP A 31 7.30 0.35 -1.39
C ASP A 31 7.31 -1.04 -0.77
N PHE A 32 8.44 -1.45 -0.18
CA PHE A 32 8.56 -2.69 0.57
C PHE A 32 8.04 -2.53 2.02
N ASN A 33 8.03 -1.32 2.58
CA ASN A 33 7.68 -1.07 3.97
C ASN A 33 6.18 -0.82 4.19
N VAL A 34 5.36 -1.85 3.96
CA VAL A 34 3.92 -1.80 4.17
C VAL A 34 3.45 -2.78 5.25
N TYR A 35 2.23 -2.59 5.74
CA TYR A 35 1.57 -3.59 6.59
C TYR A 35 1.15 -4.80 5.75
N ALA A 36 2.11 -5.67 5.43
CA ALA A 36 1.91 -6.92 4.70
C ALA A 36 1.45 -8.04 5.64
N PHE A 37 0.29 -7.82 6.26
CA PHE A 37 -0.30 -8.75 7.23
C PHE A 37 -0.53 -10.13 6.60
N ASP A 38 -0.19 -11.18 7.33
CA ASP A 38 -0.31 -12.56 6.86
C ASP A 38 -0.71 -13.57 7.96
N ASN A 39 -1.20 -13.11 9.12
CA ASN A 39 -1.71 -13.98 10.22
C ASN A 39 -3.22 -14.24 10.13
N TRP A 40 -3.75 -14.29 8.90
CA TRP A 40 -5.17 -14.45 8.60
C TRP A 40 -5.79 -15.71 9.21
N GLN A 41 -5.01 -16.78 9.38
CA GLN A 41 -5.47 -18.05 9.94
C GLN A 41 -5.96 -17.94 11.39
N LEU A 42 -5.72 -16.81 12.08
CA LEU A 42 -6.18 -16.57 13.46
C LEU A 42 -7.34 -15.56 13.54
N LEU A 43 -7.81 -15.01 12.41
CA LEU A 43 -8.84 -13.98 12.39
C LEU A 43 -10.23 -14.54 12.08
N ASP A 44 -11.23 -13.98 12.74
CA ASP A 44 -12.64 -14.07 12.35
C ASP A 44 -12.98 -12.98 11.33
N SER A 45 -12.43 -11.78 11.51
CA SER A 45 -12.72 -10.61 10.68
C SER A 45 -11.59 -9.57 10.73
N TYR A 46 -11.58 -8.71 9.71
CA TYR A 46 -10.60 -7.62 9.57
C TYR A 46 -11.32 -6.29 9.40
N ILE A 47 -11.16 -5.38 10.36
CA ILE A 47 -11.66 -4.02 10.29
C ILE A 47 -10.59 -3.17 9.61
N TYR A 48 -10.89 -2.68 8.40
CA TYR A 48 -10.04 -1.74 7.68
C TYR A 48 -10.09 -0.39 8.39
N TRP A 49 -9.15 -0.15 9.29
CA TRP A 49 -9.10 1.04 10.12
C TRP A 49 -8.26 2.12 9.44
N SER A 50 -8.82 3.32 9.29
CA SER A 50 -8.04 4.48 8.88
C SER A 50 -8.74 5.78 9.28
N GLY A 51 -7.95 6.84 9.43
CA GLY A 51 -8.48 8.20 9.46
C GLY A 51 -8.66 8.71 8.02
N THR A 52 -9.65 9.58 7.81
CA THR A 52 -9.89 10.22 6.52
C THR A 52 -10.20 11.70 6.74
N ASN A 53 -9.71 12.54 5.84
CA ASN A 53 -10.06 13.96 5.78
C ASN A 53 -11.25 14.22 4.83
N GLU A 54 -11.74 13.17 4.15
CA GLU A 54 -12.78 13.24 3.11
C GLU A 54 -14.19 12.91 3.62
N GLY A 55 -14.32 12.36 4.83
CA GLY A 55 -15.62 12.06 5.44
C GLY A 55 -15.54 11.10 6.62
N ILE A 56 -16.59 10.30 6.82
CA ILE A 56 -16.69 9.31 7.91
C ILE A 56 -16.46 7.86 7.44
N PHE A 57 -16.29 7.63 6.13
CA PHE A 57 -16.12 6.31 5.55
C PHE A 57 -14.64 6.06 5.22
N ALA A 58 -14.07 4.99 5.78
CA ALA A 58 -12.84 4.40 5.28
C ALA A 58 -13.17 3.09 4.56
N ILE A 59 -13.19 3.12 3.23
CA ILE A 59 -13.55 1.97 2.40
C ILE A 59 -12.31 1.08 2.17
N PRO A 60 -12.40 -0.25 2.37
CA PRO A 60 -11.26 -1.15 2.15
C PRO A 60 -10.75 -1.09 0.72
N THR A 61 -9.43 -1.10 0.57
CA THR A 61 -8.78 -1.17 -0.73
C THR A 61 -8.81 -2.61 -1.28
N PRO A 62 -8.90 -2.80 -2.61
CA PRO A 62 -9.03 -4.13 -3.21
C PRO A 62 -7.87 -5.06 -2.86
N ASP A 63 -6.66 -4.53 -2.66
CA ASP A 63 -5.51 -5.35 -2.27
C ASP A 63 -5.66 -6.01 -0.89
N ILE A 64 -6.47 -5.43 -0.01
CA ILE A 64 -6.82 -5.98 1.29
C ILE A 64 -8.00 -6.93 1.19
N VAL A 65 -9.04 -6.56 0.43
CA VAL A 65 -10.19 -7.44 0.20
C VAL A 65 -9.74 -8.75 -0.43
N ASP A 66 -8.95 -8.68 -1.52
CA ASP A 66 -8.45 -9.84 -2.25
C ASP A 66 -7.64 -10.79 -1.36
N THR A 67 -6.74 -10.26 -0.53
CA THR A 67 -5.91 -11.12 0.34
C THR A 67 -6.68 -11.70 1.51
N ALA A 68 -7.57 -10.91 2.14
CA ALA A 68 -8.37 -11.39 3.26
C ALA A 68 -9.32 -12.50 2.78
N HIS A 69 -10.00 -12.29 1.65
CA HIS A 69 -10.91 -13.26 1.02
C HIS A 69 -10.19 -14.53 0.59
N ARG A 70 -8.98 -14.42 0.01
CA ARG A 70 -8.15 -15.59 -0.31
C ARG A 70 -7.86 -16.44 0.94
N ASN A 71 -7.76 -15.80 2.10
CA ASN A 71 -7.56 -16.44 3.39
C ASN A 71 -8.88 -16.70 4.16
N GLY A 72 -10.04 -16.45 3.55
CA GLY A 72 -11.35 -16.73 4.13
C GLY A 72 -11.78 -15.78 5.26
N VAL A 73 -11.22 -14.58 5.31
CA VAL A 73 -11.49 -13.57 6.34
C VAL A 73 -12.33 -12.43 5.75
N PRO A 74 -13.52 -12.12 6.31
CA PRO A 74 -14.33 -10.98 5.90
C PRO A 74 -13.69 -9.65 6.31
N VAL A 75 -13.88 -8.62 5.48
CA VAL A 75 -13.32 -7.28 5.66
C VAL A 75 -14.43 -6.26 5.87
N TYR A 76 -14.30 -5.42 6.89
CA TYR A 76 -15.26 -4.36 7.20
C TYR A 76 -14.68 -2.99 6.90
N ALA A 77 -15.48 -2.16 6.24
CA ALA A 77 -15.22 -0.72 6.14
C ALA A 77 -15.40 -0.06 7.52
N THR A 78 -14.62 0.96 7.82
CA THR A 78 -14.80 1.74 9.06
C THR A 78 -15.73 2.92 8.82
N LEU A 79 -16.69 3.09 9.73
CA LEU A 79 -17.50 4.29 9.90
C LEU A 79 -17.03 5.03 11.14
N GLY A 80 -16.18 6.03 10.95
CA GLY A 80 -15.55 6.81 12.01
C GLY A 80 -16.30 8.10 12.29
N PHE A 81 -17.21 8.11 13.26
CA PHE A 81 -17.80 9.35 13.75
C PHE A 81 -16.85 9.99 14.76
N PRO A 82 -16.30 11.19 14.53
CA PRO A 82 -15.19 11.74 15.31
C PRO A 82 -15.50 11.89 16.80
N TRP A 83 -14.46 11.73 17.63
CA TRP A 83 -14.53 11.87 19.08
C TRP A 83 -14.79 13.32 19.51
N GLY A 84 -15.66 13.48 20.49
CA GLY A 84 -15.91 14.75 21.16
C GLY A 84 -17.19 15.45 20.72
N LYS A 85 -17.38 16.69 21.19
CA LYS A 85 -18.62 17.44 20.93
C LYS A 85 -18.50 18.23 19.63
N SER A 86 -19.35 17.90 18.66
CA SER A 86 -19.46 18.61 17.38
C SER A 86 -20.92 18.78 17.00
N ALA A 87 -21.37 20.03 16.81
CA ALA A 87 -22.73 20.29 16.31
C ALA A 87 -22.90 19.79 14.87
N GLU A 88 -21.85 19.94 14.06
CA GLU A 88 -21.81 19.43 12.69
C GLU A 88 -21.82 17.91 12.65
N GLY A 89 -21.04 17.25 13.51
CA GLY A 89 -21.02 15.78 13.61
C GLY A 89 -22.35 15.20 14.09
N VAL A 90 -23.03 15.85 15.04
CA VAL A 90 -24.39 15.41 15.44
C VAL A 90 -25.36 15.56 14.27
N ALA A 91 -25.33 16.69 13.55
CA ALA A 91 -26.18 16.90 12.37
C ALA A 91 -25.87 15.91 11.24
N GLU A 92 -24.62 15.51 11.08
CA GLU A 92 -24.19 14.47 10.14
C GLU A 92 -24.78 13.11 10.51
N ILE A 93 -24.74 12.70 11.79
CA ILE A 93 -25.36 11.45 12.26
C ILE A 93 -26.88 11.46 12.08
N GLU A 94 -27.54 12.59 12.33
CA GLU A 94 -28.98 12.72 12.11
C GLU A 94 -29.36 12.57 10.64
N LYS A 95 -28.55 13.11 9.71
CA LYS A 95 -28.71 12.89 8.27
C LYS A 95 -28.40 11.46 7.88
N PHE A 96 -27.32 10.90 8.40
CA PHE A 96 -26.87 9.53 8.16
C PHE A 96 -27.95 8.52 8.50
N THR A 97 -28.60 8.69 9.66
CA THR A 97 -29.65 7.80 10.16
C THR A 97 -31.04 8.12 9.62
N GLN A 98 -31.19 9.07 8.68
CA GLN A 98 -32.51 9.49 8.22
C GLN A 98 -33.32 8.31 7.66
N GLN A 99 -34.49 8.08 8.24
CA GLN A 99 -35.44 7.04 7.81
C GLN A 99 -36.57 7.68 6.99
N LYS A 100 -36.90 7.06 5.85
CA LYS A 100 -38.05 7.46 5.03
C LYS A 100 -39.37 6.94 5.65
N PRO A 101 -40.53 7.50 5.28
CA PRO A 101 -41.84 7.02 5.76
C PRO A 101 -42.17 5.56 5.43
N ASP A 102 -41.50 4.98 4.42
CA ASP A 102 -41.63 3.57 4.04
C ASP A 102 -40.77 2.62 4.89
N GLY A 103 -40.02 3.15 5.85
CA GLY A 103 -39.13 2.40 6.73
C GLY A 103 -37.70 2.22 6.21
N SER A 104 -37.41 2.60 4.96
CA SER A 104 -36.07 2.48 4.37
C SER A 104 -35.09 3.53 4.89
N PHE A 105 -33.80 3.17 4.85
CA PHE A 105 -32.68 4.04 5.21
C PHE A 105 -31.83 4.29 3.96
N PRO A 106 -31.89 5.47 3.32
CA PRO A 106 -31.21 5.70 2.04
C PRO A 106 -29.70 5.55 2.09
N VAL A 107 -29.09 5.90 3.24
CA VAL A 107 -27.65 5.69 3.44
C VAL A 107 -27.32 4.21 3.59
N ALA A 108 -28.17 3.44 4.29
CA ALA A 108 -27.99 1.99 4.39
C ALA A 108 -28.13 1.30 3.03
N ASP A 109 -29.09 1.73 2.20
CA ASP A 109 -29.24 1.24 0.83
C ASP A 109 -27.95 1.44 0.03
N LYS A 110 -27.35 2.64 0.12
CA LYS A 110 -26.07 2.93 -0.54
C LYS A 110 -24.90 2.17 0.06
N MET A 111 -24.87 1.95 1.36
CA MET A 111 -23.87 1.09 1.99
C MET A 111 -23.94 -0.33 1.43
N MET A 112 -25.14 -0.90 1.30
CA MET A 112 -25.32 -2.23 0.71
C MET A 112 -24.84 -2.28 -0.76
N GLU A 113 -25.20 -1.28 -1.56
CA GLU A 113 -24.73 -1.17 -2.96
C GLU A 113 -23.19 -1.05 -3.06
N VAL A 114 -22.55 -0.24 -2.19
CA VAL A 114 -21.10 -0.02 -2.21
C VAL A 114 -20.34 -1.28 -1.79
N ALA A 115 -20.81 -1.98 -0.75
CA ALA A 115 -20.22 -3.23 -0.32
C ALA A 115 -20.36 -4.33 -1.39
N GLU A 116 -21.53 -4.44 -2.04
CA GLU A 116 -21.73 -5.37 -3.15
C GLU A 116 -20.84 -5.04 -4.36
N TYR A 117 -20.69 -3.76 -4.70
CA TYR A 117 -19.90 -3.33 -5.86
C TYR A 117 -18.39 -3.55 -5.66
N TYR A 118 -17.86 -3.23 -4.48
CA TYR A 118 -16.43 -3.39 -4.18
C TYR A 118 -16.07 -4.75 -3.57
N GLY A 119 -17.07 -5.54 -3.16
CA GLY A 119 -16.90 -6.90 -2.67
C GLY A 119 -16.36 -7.02 -1.25
N PHE A 120 -16.55 -6.03 -0.37
CA PHE A 120 -16.23 -6.18 1.06
C PHE A 120 -17.48 -6.55 1.87
N ASP A 121 -17.30 -7.02 3.10
CA ASP A 121 -18.28 -7.90 3.76
C ASP A 121 -19.11 -7.20 4.84
N GLY A 122 -18.84 -5.94 5.16
CA GLY A 122 -19.54 -5.26 6.24
C GLY A 122 -19.01 -3.91 6.67
N TYR A 123 -19.51 -3.45 7.82
CA TYR A 123 -19.21 -2.14 8.38
C TYR A 123 -18.95 -2.20 9.88
N PHE A 124 -17.86 -1.56 10.31
CA PHE A 124 -17.55 -1.28 11.70
C PHE A 124 -17.99 0.13 12.08
N PHE A 125 -18.92 0.24 13.01
CA PHE A 125 -19.47 1.50 13.52
C PHE A 125 -18.69 1.96 14.75
N ASN A 126 -17.91 3.03 14.59
CA ASN A 126 -17.26 3.72 15.69
C ASN A 126 -17.95 5.07 15.96
N GLN A 127 -19.00 5.04 16.77
CA GLN A 127 -19.76 6.25 17.10
C GLN A 127 -19.21 6.94 18.35
N GLU A 128 -18.35 7.97 18.17
CA GLU A 128 -17.67 8.68 19.27
C GLU A 128 -18.11 10.15 19.43
N THR A 129 -19.04 10.60 18.58
CA THR A 129 -19.53 11.98 18.61
C THR A 129 -20.52 12.18 19.76
N SER A 130 -20.20 13.11 20.65
CA SER A 130 -21.03 13.46 21.81
C SER A 130 -22.19 14.37 21.46
N GLY A 131 -23.32 14.20 22.16
CA GLY A 131 -24.51 15.05 22.02
C GLY A 131 -25.62 14.44 21.17
N VAL A 132 -25.46 13.19 20.71
CA VAL A 132 -26.50 12.44 20.01
C VAL A 132 -27.67 12.15 20.97
N SER A 133 -28.89 12.34 20.48
CA SER A 133 -30.11 12.09 21.26
C SER A 133 -30.42 10.60 21.35
N LYS A 134 -31.17 10.19 22.38
CA LYS A 134 -31.70 8.82 22.49
C LYS A 134 -32.47 8.38 21.24
N ALA A 135 -33.31 9.26 20.68
CA ALA A 135 -34.09 8.95 19.48
C ALA A 135 -33.20 8.71 18.25
N THR A 136 -32.07 9.41 18.15
CA THR A 136 -31.09 9.21 17.08
C THR A 136 -30.32 7.90 17.28
N ALA A 137 -29.97 7.55 18.52
CA ALA A 137 -29.31 6.27 18.83
C ALA A 137 -30.24 5.06 18.57
N GLU A 138 -31.51 5.13 18.95
CA GLU A 138 -32.52 4.12 18.62
C GLU A 138 -32.69 3.96 17.09
N ARG A 139 -32.62 5.08 16.35
CA ARG A 139 -32.69 5.09 14.89
C ARG A 139 -31.43 4.50 14.23
N MET A 140 -30.24 4.75 14.78
CA MET A 140 -28.99 4.10 14.37
C MET A 140 -29.06 2.58 14.55
N ASN A 141 -29.55 2.13 15.71
CA ASN A 141 -29.77 0.71 15.99
C ASN A 141 -30.74 0.06 14.98
N GLU A 142 -31.83 0.75 14.62
CA GLU A 142 -32.77 0.25 13.62
C GLU A 142 -32.18 0.27 12.19
N MET A 143 -31.36 1.25 11.85
CA MET A 143 -30.62 1.28 10.58
C MET A 143 -29.70 0.06 10.44
N MET A 144 -28.97 -0.32 11.49
CA MET A 144 -28.13 -1.51 11.50
C MET A 144 -28.96 -2.79 11.29
N ARG A 145 -30.12 -2.90 11.96
CA ARG A 145 -31.06 -4.01 11.74
C ARG A 145 -31.63 -4.03 10.33
N TYR A 146 -31.91 -2.87 9.75
CA TYR A 146 -32.32 -2.76 8.36
C TYR A 146 -31.26 -3.32 7.40
N ILE A 147 -29.97 -3.05 7.62
CA ILE A 147 -28.87 -3.65 6.85
C ILE A 147 -28.91 -5.18 6.97
N LYS A 148 -29.03 -5.71 8.19
CA LYS A 148 -29.11 -7.16 8.45
C LYS A 148 -30.31 -7.84 7.79
N ARG A 149 -31.46 -7.16 7.72
CA ARG A 149 -32.68 -7.70 7.08
C ARG A 149 -32.61 -7.70 5.55
N ASN A 150 -31.80 -6.84 4.95
CA ASN A 150 -31.79 -6.61 3.51
C ASN A 150 -30.47 -7.02 2.82
N SER A 151 -29.51 -7.54 3.57
CA SER A 151 -28.21 -7.99 3.04
C SER A 151 -27.60 -9.10 3.88
N ASN A 152 -26.53 -9.71 3.38
CA ASN A 152 -25.69 -10.63 4.14
C ASN A 152 -24.49 -9.92 4.80
N LEU A 153 -24.50 -8.58 4.84
CA LEU A 153 -23.38 -7.82 5.40
C LEU A 153 -23.30 -8.01 6.91
N ASN A 154 -22.07 -8.04 7.40
CA ASN A 154 -21.78 -8.02 8.81
C ASN A 154 -21.77 -6.59 9.35
N VAL A 155 -22.22 -6.43 10.59
CA VAL A 155 -22.20 -5.16 11.31
C VAL A 155 -21.45 -5.35 12.61
N SER A 156 -20.40 -4.56 12.82
CA SER A 156 -19.60 -4.55 14.05
C SER A 156 -19.74 -3.19 14.74
N TRP A 157 -19.84 -3.16 16.07
CA TRP A 157 -20.14 -1.95 16.84
C TRP A 157 -19.17 -1.73 17.99
N TYR A 158 -18.71 -0.49 18.16
CA TYR A 158 -17.82 -0.11 19.25
C TYR A 158 -18.56 0.38 20.50
N ASP A 159 -18.12 -0.08 21.68
CA ASP A 159 -18.64 0.29 23.00
C ASP A 159 -18.32 1.75 23.40
N ALA A 160 -18.93 2.70 22.70
CA ALA A 160 -18.84 4.13 22.98
C ALA A 160 -20.20 4.72 23.37
N GLN A 161 -21.16 4.75 22.43
CA GLN A 161 -22.50 5.29 22.67
C GLN A 161 -23.38 4.31 23.45
N ASP A 162 -23.99 4.79 24.54
CA ASP A 162 -24.93 4.05 25.35
C ASP A 162 -26.40 4.17 24.85
N ASN A 163 -27.32 3.44 25.49
CA ASN A 163 -28.74 3.36 25.18
C ASN A 163 -29.48 4.72 25.24
N THR A 164 -28.85 5.76 25.80
CA THR A 164 -29.40 7.13 25.86
C THR A 164 -28.88 8.04 24.75
N GLY A 165 -27.93 7.57 23.95
CA GLY A 165 -27.22 8.35 22.93
C GLY A 165 -25.95 9.05 23.45
N ALA A 166 -25.68 8.99 24.75
CA ALA A 166 -24.49 9.57 25.35
C ALA A 166 -23.24 8.70 25.10
N ILE A 167 -22.08 9.34 24.90
CA ILE A 167 -20.79 8.64 24.90
C ILE A 167 -20.43 8.28 26.33
N ASN A 168 -20.42 6.99 26.62
CA ASN A 168 -20.25 6.42 27.95
C ASN A 168 -19.78 4.96 27.83
N TYR A 169 -18.47 4.77 27.66
CA TYR A 169 -17.83 3.46 27.55
C TYR A 169 -18.12 2.59 28.78
N GLN A 170 -18.62 1.38 28.55
CA GLN A 170 -18.95 0.46 29.64
C GLN A 170 -17.81 -0.53 29.95
N ASP A 171 -16.91 -0.74 28.99
CA ASP A 171 -15.92 -1.81 28.94
C ASP A 171 -16.55 -3.19 29.23
N SER A 172 -17.84 -3.33 28.91
CA SER A 172 -18.70 -4.48 29.16
C SER A 172 -20.01 -4.32 28.40
N ILE A 173 -20.73 -5.41 28.19
CA ILE A 173 -22.13 -5.36 27.75
C ILE A 173 -23.00 -5.47 28.99
N ASN A 174 -23.87 -4.49 29.19
CA ASN A 174 -24.81 -4.44 30.31
C ASN A 174 -26.06 -3.63 29.92
N SER A 175 -27.01 -3.47 30.85
CA SER A 175 -28.28 -2.73 30.62
C SER A 175 -28.16 -1.29 30.09
N LYS A 176 -26.97 -0.69 30.09
CA LYS A 176 -26.72 0.64 29.53
C LYS A 176 -26.40 0.64 28.04
N ASN A 177 -25.91 -0.44 27.43
CA ASN A 177 -25.56 -0.51 26.00
C ASN A 177 -26.11 -1.76 25.30
N ASP A 178 -26.94 -2.54 25.99
CA ASP A 178 -27.45 -3.82 25.48
C ASP A 178 -28.45 -3.70 24.32
N MET A 179 -28.90 -2.50 23.94
CA MET A 179 -29.87 -2.35 22.83
C MET A 179 -29.32 -2.83 21.48
N TYR A 180 -28.01 -2.79 21.31
CA TYR A 180 -27.32 -3.22 20.09
C TYR A 180 -27.18 -4.75 19.99
N VAL A 181 -27.15 -5.46 21.13
CA VAL A 181 -26.96 -6.91 21.17
C VAL A 181 -28.20 -7.69 21.61
N LYS A 182 -29.27 -7.00 21.99
CA LYS A 182 -30.57 -7.59 22.27
C LYS A 182 -31.30 -7.92 20.95
N PRO A 183 -32.02 -9.05 20.83
CA PRO A 183 -32.80 -9.32 19.63
C PRO A 183 -34.01 -8.38 19.56
N ALA A 184 -34.39 -7.99 18.34
CA ALA A 184 -35.66 -7.31 18.07
C ALA A 184 -36.83 -8.31 18.17
N GLU A 185 -38.07 -7.83 18.04
CA GLU A 185 -39.28 -8.67 18.11
C GLU A 185 -39.32 -9.75 17.02
N ASP A 186 -38.69 -9.51 15.87
CA ASP A 186 -38.51 -10.46 14.78
C ASP A 186 -37.34 -11.43 14.97
N GLY A 187 -36.59 -11.32 16.08
CA GLY A 187 -35.44 -12.15 16.40
C GLY A 187 -34.11 -11.65 15.83
N GLU A 188 -34.11 -10.60 15.01
CA GLU A 188 -32.90 -10.08 14.38
C GLU A 188 -32.00 -9.38 15.43
N TYR A 189 -30.68 -9.45 15.27
CA TYR A 189 -29.72 -8.68 16.07
C TYR A 189 -29.23 -7.48 15.25
N ALA A 190 -28.88 -6.36 15.89
CA ALA A 190 -28.39 -5.20 15.14
C ALA A 190 -26.94 -5.38 14.64
N VAL A 191 -26.15 -6.15 15.37
CA VAL A 191 -24.71 -6.31 15.14
C VAL A 191 -24.37 -7.79 15.17
N ASP A 192 -23.35 -8.22 14.44
CA ASP A 192 -22.71 -9.55 14.47
C ASP A 192 -21.56 -9.57 15.48
N GLU A 193 -20.87 -8.45 15.65
CA GLU A 193 -19.74 -8.29 16.56
C GLU A 193 -19.92 -7.05 17.45
N PHE A 194 -19.57 -7.18 18.73
CA PHE A 194 -19.57 -6.06 19.68
C PHE A 194 -18.18 -5.87 20.28
N PHE A 195 -17.50 -4.79 19.88
CA PHE A 195 -16.15 -4.44 20.29
C PHE A 195 -16.19 -3.68 21.62
N LEU A 196 -15.76 -4.33 22.71
CA LEU A 196 -15.68 -3.73 24.04
C LEU A 196 -14.55 -2.72 24.14
N ASN A 197 -14.78 -1.61 24.85
CA ASN A 197 -13.71 -0.68 25.21
C ASN A 197 -12.69 -1.34 26.17
N TYR A 198 -11.52 -0.73 26.28
CA TYR A 198 -10.29 -1.39 26.75
C TYR A 198 -10.21 -1.66 28.27
N ASN A 199 -11.01 -1.01 29.12
CA ASN A 199 -10.83 -1.05 30.58
C ASN A 199 -11.70 -2.10 31.27
N TRP A 200 -11.77 -3.30 30.67
CA TRP A 200 -12.51 -4.43 31.19
C TRP A 200 -11.78 -5.08 32.40
N THR A 201 -12.55 -5.73 33.25
CA THR A 201 -12.08 -6.45 34.46
C THR A 201 -12.79 -7.80 34.53
N THR A 202 -12.40 -8.68 35.44
CA THR A 202 -13.06 -9.99 35.60
C THR A 202 -14.57 -9.84 35.82
N SER A 203 -14.99 -8.86 36.63
CA SER A 203 -16.41 -8.57 36.88
C SER A 203 -17.14 -8.12 35.61
N LYS A 204 -16.50 -7.23 34.83
CA LYS A 204 -17.05 -6.69 33.59
C LYS A 204 -17.17 -7.75 32.49
N ILE A 205 -16.16 -8.60 32.32
CA ILE A 205 -16.22 -9.72 31.37
C ILE A 205 -17.30 -10.72 31.78
N ASN A 206 -17.43 -11.04 33.08
CA ASN A 206 -18.51 -11.91 33.55
C ASN A 206 -19.89 -11.28 33.31
N THR A 207 -20.02 -9.96 33.52
CA THR A 207 -21.26 -9.21 33.21
C THR A 207 -21.59 -9.29 31.72
N THR A 208 -20.61 -9.15 30.83
CA THR A 208 -20.78 -9.36 29.39
C THR A 208 -21.30 -10.75 29.09
N VAL A 209 -20.67 -11.80 29.64
CA VAL A 209 -21.06 -13.20 29.42
C VAL A 209 -22.49 -13.46 29.88
N GLU A 210 -22.87 -12.97 31.06
CA GLU A 210 -24.22 -13.11 31.62
C GLU A 210 -25.26 -12.36 30.79
N THR A 211 -24.96 -11.12 30.37
CA THR A 211 -25.87 -10.29 29.57
C THR A 211 -26.09 -10.88 28.18
N MET A 212 -25.03 -11.31 27.49
CA MET A 212 -25.13 -11.96 26.17
C MET A 212 -26.00 -13.23 26.25
N LYS A 213 -25.76 -14.09 27.24
CA LYS A 213 -26.59 -15.29 27.48
C LYS A 213 -28.05 -14.92 27.78
N GLY A 214 -28.28 -13.87 28.56
CA GLY A 214 -29.63 -13.36 28.87
C GLY A 214 -30.40 -12.90 27.63
N HIS A 215 -29.67 -12.45 26.60
CA HIS A 215 -30.22 -12.06 25.29
C HIS A 215 -30.21 -13.20 24.25
N ASN A 216 -30.03 -14.46 24.68
CA ASN A 216 -29.91 -15.65 23.83
C ASN A 216 -28.79 -15.55 22.78
N ARG A 217 -27.73 -14.81 23.09
CA ARG A 217 -26.61 -14.56 22.18
C ARG A 217 -25.31 -15.20 22.68
N SER A 218 -24.45 -15.61 21.75
CA SER A 218 -23.15 -16.17 22.08
C SER A 218 -22.27 -15.12 22.76
N PRO A 219 -21.65 -15.42 23.92
CA PRO A 219 -20.63 -14.54 24.51
C PRO A 219 -19.42 -14.27 23.59
N PHE A 220 -19.17 -15.14 22.59
CA PHE A 220 -18.08 -14.98 21.64
C PHE A 220 -18.36 -13.96 20.53
N ASP A 221 -19.58 -13.44 20.44
CA ASP A 221 -19.89 -12.29 19.59
C ASP A 221 -19.47 -10.96 20.25
N ALA A 222 -19.04 -11.01 21.52
CA ALA A 222 -18.41 -9.89 22.22
C ALA A 222 -16.90 -10.03 22.16
N TYR A 223 -16.22 -8.97 21.72
CA TYR A 223 -14.78 -8.93 21.49
C TYR A 223 -14.13 -7.98 22.50
N ALA A 224 -13.33 -8.51 23.43
CA ALA A 224 -12.64 -7.71 24.43
C ALA A 224 -11.50 -6.91 23.80
N GLY A 225 -11.59 -5.58 23.83
CA GLY A 225 -10.63 -4.68 23.20
C GLY A 225 -9.25 -4.71 23.85
N PHE A 226 -8.21 -4.90 23.04
CA PHE A 226 -6.81 -4.76 23.40
C PHE A 226 -6.29 -3.51 22.69
N GLU A 227 -5.99 -2.45 23.45
CA GLU A 227 -5.33 -1.26 22.93
C GLU A 227 -3.83 -1.54 22.82
N ILE A 228 -3.35 -1.81 21.60
CA ILE A 228 -1.94 -2.15 21.38
C ILE A 228 -1.23 -1.18 20.45
N GLN A 229 -1.82 0.00 20.16
CA GLN A 229 -1.21 1.00 19.30
C GLN A 229 0.12 1.50 19.88
N GLN A 230 0.13 1.84 21.18
CA GLN A 230 1.27 2.52 21.79
C GLN A 230 2.44 1.59 22.10
N ASN A 231 2.16 0.34 22.49
CA ASN A 231 3.17 -0.57 23.02
C ASN A 231 3.21 -1.94 22.34
N SER A 232 2.34 -2.22 21.35
CA SER A 232 2.24 -3.51 20.67
C SER A 232 2.16 -4.68 21.67
N TYR A 233 2.88 -5.78 21.43
CA TYR A 233 3.00 -6.90 22.36
C TYR A 233 3.69 -6.55 23.70
N ASN A 234 4.14 -5.31 23.94
CA ASN A 234 4.57 -4.86 25.26
C ASN A 234 3.42 -4.29 26.11
N THR A 235 2.21 -4.18 25.56
CA THR A 235 1.01 -3.80 26.30
C THR A 235 0.71 -4.82 27.40
N LYS A 236 0.40 -4.33 28.60
CA LYS A 236 -0.03 -5.16 29.72
C LYS A 236 -1.52 -5.45 29.62
N ILE A 237 -1.87 -6.70 29.29
CA ILE A 237 -3.25 -7.16 29.20
C ILE A 237 -3.60 -7.99 30.44
N ASN A 238 -4.76 -7.72 31.04
CA ASN A 238 -5.27 -8.47 32.19
C ASN A 238 -5.83 -9.84 31.75
N THR A 239 -4.94 -10.76 31.37
CA THR A 239 -5.32 -12.05 30.79
C THR A 239 -6.28 -12.83 31.70
N ASP A 240 -6.05 -12.82 33.02
CA ASP A 240 -6.87 -13.54 34.00
C ASP A 240 -8.37 -13.18 33.94
N ALA A 241 -8.69 -11.94 33.57
CA ALA A 241 -10.09 -11.52 33.45
C ALA A 241 -10.82 -12.15 32.24
N LEU A 242 -10.09 -12.57 31.20
CA LEU A 242 -10.63 -13.21 29.99
C LEU A 242 -10.84 -14.71 30.16
N LEU A 243 -10.11 -15.36 31.06
CA LEU A 243 -10.05 -16.81 31.15
C LEU A 243 -11.17 -17.41 32.02
N ASP A 244 -11.56 -18.63 31.68
CA ASP A 244 -12.43 -19.52 32.45
C ASP A 244 -11.63 -20.47 33.35
N GLU A 245 -12.30 -21.39 34.04
CA GLU A 245 -11.68 -22.40 34.91
C GLU A 245 -10.77 -23.41 34.18
N LYS A 246 -10.81 -23.46 32.85
CA LYS A 246 -9.94 -24.28 31.99
C LYS A 246 -8.80 -23.46 31.38
N ASN A 247 -8.63 -22.21 31.80
CA ASN A 247 -7.69 -21.24 31.23
C ASN A 247 -7.94 -20.91 29.75
N GLN A 248 -9.20 -21.02 29.30
CA GLN A 248 -9.66 -20.70 27.95
C GLN A 248 -10.46 -19.37 27.93
N PRO A 249 -10.43 -18.58 26.84
CA PRO A 249 -11.23 -17.35 26.75
C PRO A 249 -12.74 -17.57 26.92
N LYS A 250 -13.40 -16.66 27.64
CA LYS A 250 -14.86 -16.59 27.83
C LYS A 250 -15.59 -15.77 26.77
N VAL A 251 -14.87 -14.89 26.10
CA VAL A 251 -15.30 -13.96 25.04
C VAL A 251 -14.19 -13.90 23.98
N SER A 252 -14.48 -13.31 22.82
CA SER A 252 -13.50 -13.13 21.73
C SER A 252 -12.59 -11.92 21.98
N ILE A 253 -11.61 -11.67 21.11
CA ILE A 253 -10.60 -10.62 21.28
C ILE A 253 -10.66 -9.61 20.14
N ALA A 254 -10.69 -8.32 20.48
CA ALA A 254 -10.63 -7.24 19.52
C ALA A 254 -9.25 -6.58 19.59
N LEU A 255 -8.45 -6.64 18.53
CA LEU A 255 -7.13 -6.01 18.49
C LEU A 255 -7.23 -4.62 17.86
N TYR A 256 -6.91 -3.58 18.61
CA TYR A 256 -6.82 -2.22 18.08
C TYR A 256 -5.38 -1.84 17.73
N ALA A 257 -5.17 -1.48 16.47
CA ALA A 257 -3.90 -1.09 15.86
C ALA A 257 -2.75 -2.13 16.00
N PRO A 258 -2.96 -3.41 15.63
CA PRO A 258 -1.89 -4.42 15.63
C PRO A 258 -0.75 -4.11 14.66
N ASN A 259 -0.96 -3.21 13.69
CA ASN A 259 0.10 -2.68 12.83
C ASN A 259 1.21 -1.94 13.61
N SER A 260 1.04 -1.69 14.92
CA SER A 260 2.09 -1.18 15.81
C SER A 260 3.37 -2.04 15.83
N THR A 261 3.31 -3.30 15.38
CA THR A 261 4.50 -4.14 15.15
C THR A 261 5.47 -3.51 14.14
N MET A 262 4.98 -2.74 13.17
CA MET A 262 5.82 -1.98 12.24
C MET A 262 6.69 -0.95 12.99
N GLY A 263 6.16 -0.32 14.05
CA GLY A 263 6.91 0.63 14.88
C GLY A 263 8.01 -0.02 15.73
N LEU A 264 7.95 -1.35 15.92
CA LEU A 264 8.99 -2.14 16.60
C LEU A 264 10.02 -2.75 15.64
N ALA A 265 9.71 -2.77 14.35
CA ALA A 265 10.53 -3.42 13.34
C ALA A 265 11.74 -2.57 12.96
N ALA A 266 12.90 -3.20 12.79
CA ALA A 266 14.09 -2.52 12.27
C ALA A 266 14.01 -2.25 10.76
N ASP A 267 13.32 -3.13 10.03
CA ASP A 267 13.09 -3.09 8.59
C ASP A 267 11.86 -3.96 8.22
N PRO A 268 11.39 -3.96 6.96
CA PRO A 268 10.18 -4.69 6.57
C PRO A 268 10.33 -6.22 6.62
N ALA A 269 11.55 -6.76 6.68
CA ALA A 269 11.76 -8.19 6.92
C ALA A 269 11.65 -8.54 8.41
N ASP A 270 12.20 -7.70 9.30
CA ASP A 270 12.06 -7.84 10.76
C ASP A 270 10.60 -7.66 11.22
N PHE A 271 9.77 -6.91 10.49
CA PHE A 271 8.33 -6.82 10.72
C PHE A 271 7.67 -8.21 10.85
N HIS A 272 7.99 -9.16 9.98
CA HIS A 272 7.45 -10.52 10.03
C HIS A 272 7.87 -11.29 11.30
N GLU A 273 9.05 -10.98 11.85
CA GLU A 273 9.48 -11.53 13.13
C GLU A 273 8.76 -10.88 14.32
N LYS A 274 8.41 -9.59 14.22
CA LYS A 274 7.56 -8.89 15.20
C LYS A 274 6.13 -9.44 15.18
N GLU A 275 5.58 -9.69 14.00
CA GLU A 275 4.26 -10.31 13.85
C GLU A 275 4.25 -11.73 14.41
N LYS A 276 5.27 -12.55 14.13
CA LYS A 276 5.39 -13.87 14.78
C LYS A 276 5.32 -13.76 16.30
N ASN A 277 5.98 -12.77 16.91
CA ASN A 277 5.89 -12.59 18.36
C ASN A 277 4.49 -12.13 18.82
N LEU A 278 3.83 -11.23 18.08
CA LEU A 278 2.47 -10.77 18.39
C LEU A 278 1.46 -11.94 18.31
N TRP A 279 1.51 -12.70 17.22
CA TRP A 279 0.48 -13.68 16.85
C TRP A 279 0.79 -15.10 17.33
N THR A 280 2.00 -15.62 17.11
CA THR A 280 2.38 -16.94 17.63
C THR A 280 2.71 -16.88 19.12
N GLY A 281 3.39 -15.81 19.55
CA GLY A 281 3.89 -15.67 20.92
C GLY A 281 5.40 -15.83 21.04
N PRO A 282 5.99 -15.41 22.18
CA PRO A 282 7.44 -15.37 22.40
C PRO A 282 8.12 -16.74 22.41
N GLN A 283 7.36 -17.82 22.57
CA GLN A 283 7.83 -19.20 22.48
C GLN A 283 8.17 -19.58 21.03
N GLY A 284 7.65 -18.84 20.04
CA GLY A 284 7.94 -19.04 18.62
C GLY A 284 7.32 -20.29 17.98
N ASP A 285 6.51 -21.04 18.74
CA ASP A 285 5.77 -22.23 18.30
C ASP A 285 4.33 -22.13 18.82
N PRO A 286 3.31 -22.13 17.93
CA PRO A 286 1.91 -21.92 18.34
C PRO A 286 1.39 -23.02 19.25
N THR A 287 1.99 -24.22 19.22
CA THR A 287 1.60 -25.33 20.10
C THR A 287 2.09 -25.16 21.53
N LEU A 288 3.04 -24.26 21.75
CA LEU A 288 3.69 -23.97 23.04
C LEU A 288 3.32 -22.59 23.59
N ALA A 289 2.50 -21.80 22.88
CA ALA A 289 2.06 -20.50 23.36
C ALA A 289 1.31 -20.65 24.70
N ASP A 290 1.83 -20.03 25.76
CA ASP A 290 1.38 -20.25 27.13
C ASP A 290 1.48 -18.96 27.98
N ASP A 291 1.22 -19.09 29.28
CA ASP A 291 1.17 -17.97 30.20
C ASP A 291 2.53 -17.60 30.83
N SER A 292 3.64 -18.18 30.37
CA SER A 292 4.96 -17.99 30.98
C SER A 292 5.61 -16.62 30.72
N ALA A 293 5.24 -15.94 29.64
CA ALA A 293 5.75 -14.62 29.27
C ALA A 293 4.71 -13.51 29.53
N ALA A 294 5.12 -12.24 29.54
CA ALA A 294 4.20 -11.11 29.72
C ALA A 294 3.15 -11.04 28.60
N TRP A 295 3.61 -11.13 27.35
CA TRP A 295 2.75 -11.33 26.19
C TRP A 295 2.57 -12.81 25.90
N LYS A 296 1.36 -13.23 25.56
CA LYS A 296 1.05 -14.66 25.40
C LYS A 296 1.06 -15.16 23.96
N GLY A 297 1.00 -14.25 22.98
CA GLY A 297 0.68 -14.60 21.59
C GLY A 297 -0.83 -14.81 21.40
N MET A 298 -1.34 -14.55 20.20
CA MET A 298 -2.75 -14.79 19.87
C MET A 298 -3.10 -16.27 19.74
N ALA A 299 -2.15 -17.10 19.29
CA ALA A 299 -2.28 -18.56 19.20
C ALA A 299 -2.49 -19.26 20.56
N ARG A 300 -2.28 -18.54 21.68
CA ARG A 300 -2.63 -18.99 23.03
C ARG A 300 -4.15 -18.97 23.29
N PHE A 301 -4.89 -18.10 22.61
CA PHE A 301 -6.29 -17.82 22.91
C PHE A 301 -7.25 -18.47 21.92
N VAL A 302 -6.89 -18.49 20.63
CA VAL A 302 -7.76 -18.95 19.55
C VAL A 302 -7.09 -20.05 18.72
N THR A 303 -7.91 -20.89 18.08
CA THR A 303 -7.42 -21.96 17.20
C THR A 303 -7.20 -21.44 15.78
N ASP A 304 -6.16 -21.93 15.11
CA ASP A 304 -5.96 -21.66 13.69
C ASP A 304 -7.07 -22.24 12.79
N THR A 305 -7.35 -21.58 11.68
CA THR A 305 -8.24 -22.01 10.61
C THR A 305 -7.46 -22.30 9.32
N SER A 306 -8.07 -23.01 8.37
CA SER A 306 -7.46 -23.24 7.06
C SER A 306 -8.50 -23.28 5.94
N VAL A 307 -8.22 -22.50 4.91
CA VAL A 307 -8.97 -22.50 3.64
C VAL A 307 -8.55 -23.62 2.69
N ILE A 308 -7.51 -24.39 3.03
CA ILE A 308 -6.92 -25.41 2.15
C ILE A 308 -7.75 -26.70 2.21
N GLN A 309 -8.93 -26.67 1.58
CA GLN A 309 -9.89 -27.78 1.57
C GLN A 309 -10.18 -28.30 0.15
N SER A 310 -9.59 -27.68 -0.88
CA SER A 310 -9.74 -28.08 -2.27
C SER A 310 -8.43 -27.99 -3.04
N LYS A 311 -8.35 -28.71 -4.16
CA LYS A 311 -7.21 -28.70 -5.10
C LYS A 311 -7.60 -27.91 -6.36
N PRO A 312 -6.64 -27.23 -7.02
CA PRO A 312 -5.25 -27.11 -6.63
C PRO A 312 -5.05 -26.17 -5.43
N PHE A 313 -4.04 -26.46 -4.61
CA PHE A 313 -3.50 -25.52 -3.63
C PHE A 313 -2.05 -25.23 -4.04
N THR A 314 -1.69 -23.97 -4.25
CA THR A 314 -0.33 -23.54 -4.60
C THR A 314 0.06 -22.33 -3.77
N THR A 315 1.31 -22.31 -3.31
CA THR A 315 1.92 -21.15 -2.64
C THR A 315 3.39 -21.05 -3.06
N ASN A 316 3.82 -19.84 -3.40
CA ASN A 316 5.23 -19.47 -3.55
C ASN A 316 5.73 -18.70 -2.31
N PHE A 317 4.93 -18.69 -1.24
CA PHE A 317 5.17 -17.95 -0.01
C PHE A 317 5.25 -16.44 -0.22
N ASN A 318 4.63 -15.93 -1.29
CA ASN A 318 4.62 -14.50 -1.57
C ASN A 318 3.86 -13.75 -0.47
N SER A 319 4.56 -12.96 0.33
CA SER A 319 3.95 -12.17 1.41
C SER A 319 3.24 -10.90 0.92
N GLY A 320 3.14 -10.66 -0.40
CA GLY A 320 2.45 -9.52 -0.99
C GLY A 320 3.31 -8.25 -1.05
N HIS A 321 4.58 -8.36 -0.70
CA HIS A 321 5.59 -7.29 -0.85
C HIS A 321 6.98 -7.88 -1.04
N GLY A 322 7.95 -7.07 -1.46
CA GLY A 322 9.33 -7.51 -1.56
C GLY A 322 10.30 -6.42 -1.96
N LYS A 323 11.58 -6.65 -1.67
CA LYS A 323 12.69 -5.80 -2.16
C LYS A 323 12.85 -5.87 -3.67
N GLN A 324 12.47 -7.02 -4.23
CA GLN A 324 12.62 -7.41 -5.63
C GLN A 324 11.46 -8.34 -5.99
N TYR A 325 11.19 -8.48 -7.28
CA TYR A 325 10.22 -9.45 -7.78
C TYR A 325 10.95 -10.57 -8.53
N PHE A 326 10.68 -11.82 -8.15
CA PHE A 326 11.27 -13.00 -8.77
C PHE A 326 10.29 -13.70 -9.70
N VAL A 327 10.83 -14.26 -10.79
CA VAL A 327 10.15 -15.07 -11.79
C VAL A 327 11.01 -16.30 -12.07
N ASN A 328 10.50 -17.49 -11.73
CA ASN A 328 11.21 -18.77 -11.86
C ASN A 328 12.65 -18.73 -11.29
N GLY A 329 12.84 -18.07 -10.15
CA GLY A 329 14.12 -17.97 -9.45
C GLY A 329 15.05 -16.86 -9.94
N LYS A 330 14.61 -16.02 -10.88
CA LYS A 330 15.38 -14.90 -11.44
C LYS A 330 14.73 -13.57 -11.09
N ILE A 331 15.53 -12.54 -10.84
CA ILE A 331 15.03 -11.17 -10.62
C ILE A 331 14.41 -10.66 -11.92
N ALA A 332 13.11 -10.38 -11.90
CA ALA A 332 12.35 -9.75 -13.00
C ALA A 332 12.17 -8.24 -12.79
N SER A 333 12.21 -7.78 -11.54
CA SER A 333 12.33 -6.37 -11.17
C SER A 333 13.21 -6.24 -9.93
N GLY A 334 14.16 -5.31 -9.96
CA GLY A 334 14.97 -4.93 -8.82
C GLY A 334 14.39 -3.78 -8.00
N ILE A 335 13.15 -3.35 -8.30
CA ILE A 335 12.45 -2.28 -7.61
C ILE A 335 11.66 -2.90 -6.46
N GLU A 336 11.68 -2.24 -5.30
CA GLU A 336 10.81 -2.58 -4.18
C GLU A 336 9.34 -2.50 -4.58
N TRP A 337 8.50 -3.34 -4.01
CA TRP A 337 7.10 -3.39 -4.38
C TRP A 337 6.21 -3.93 -3.27
N ASN A 338 4.96 -3.53 -3.30
CA ASN A 338 3.85 -4.20 -2.64
C ASN A 338 2.65 -4.29 -3.57
N ASN A 339 2.00 -5.45 -3.53
CA ASN A 339 0.66 -5.68 -4.05
C ASN A 339 0.08 -6.85 -3.24
N ARG A 340 -0.67 -6.52 -2.19
CA ARG A 340 -1.24 -7.53 -1.28
C ARG A 340 -2.31 -8.39 -1.97
N SER A 341 -2.89 -7.90 -3.08
CA SER A 341 -3.81 -8.69 -3.92
C SER A 341 -3.21 -10.01 -4.41
N ILE A 342 -1.87 -10.12 -4.50
CA ILE A 342 -1.17 -11.35 -4.94
C ILE A 342 -0.43 -12.06 -3.80
N GLN A 343 -0.74 -11.74 -2.54
CA GLN A 343 -0.23 -12.47 -1.39
C GLN A 343 -0.75 -13.92 -1.44
N ASP A 344 0.14 -14.90 -1.28
CA ASP A 344 -0.22 -16.31 -1.22
C ASP A 344 -0.79 -16.66 0.17
N ILE A 345 -1.41 -17.84 0.28
CA ILE A 345 -1.72 -18.42 1.59
C ILE A 345 -0.39 -18.78 2.28
N MET A 346 -0.10 -18.09 3.38
CA MET A 346 1.12 -18.27 4.19
C MET A 346 0.98 -19.47 5.14
N PRO A 347 2.09 -20.03 5.67
CA PRO A 347 2.03 -21.20 6.55
C PRO A 347 1.10 -21.01 7.75
N THR A 348 0.24 -21.99 8.00
CA THR A 348 -0.69 -22.03 9.14
C THR A 348 0.07 -21.89 10.47
N TRP A 349 1.23 -22.57 10.59
CA TRP A 349 2.01 -22.60 11.83
C TRP A 349 3.39 -21.97 11.64
N ARG A 350 3.71 -20.96 12.49
CA ARG A 350 4.96 -20.18 12.42
C ARG A 350 5.65 -20.10 13.79
N TRP A 351 6.51 -21.04 14.19
CA TRP A 351 6.86 -22.27 13.46
C TRP A 351 6.73 -23.49 14.38
N TRP A 352 5.86 -24.41 14.00
CA TRP A 352 5.73 -25.69 14.71
C TRP A 352 6.79 -26.67 14.21
N ILE A 353 7.83 -26.91 15.02
CA ILE A 353 8.97 -27.75 14.64
C ILE A 353 9.10 -28.93 15.61
N ARG A 354 8.86 -30.14 15.11
CA ARG A 354 9.02 -31.40 15.85
C ARG A 354 10.39 -31.98 15.54
N GLY A 355 11.10 -32.51 16.54
CA GLY A 355 12.45 -32.97 16.25
C GLY A 355 13.31 -33.32 17.45
N GLU A 356 14.52 -33.78 17.14
CA GLU A 356 15.58 -34.14 18.09
C GLU A 356 16.89 -33.43 17.71
N GLY A 357 17.70 -33.12 18.72
CA GLY A 357 18.97 -32.42 18.56
C GLY A 357 18.82 -30.90 18.37
N SER A 358 19.69 -30.31 17.55
CA SER A 358 19.64 -28.89 17.19
C SER A 358 18.40 -28.54 16.38
N LYS A 359 17.77 -27.41 16.75
CA LYS A 359 16.58 -26.87 16.09
C LYS A 359 16.96 -25.91 14.96
N ILE A 360 16.36 -26.10 13.79
CA ILE A 360 16.50 -25.18 12.67
C ILE A 360 15.67 -23.91 12.89
N LYS A 361 16.16 -22.76 12.42
CA LYS A 361 15.39 -21.50 12.37
C LYS A 361 14.70 -21.41 11.02
N VAL A 362 13.41 -21.05 11.02
CA VAL A 362 12.65 -20.74 9.81
C VAL A 362 12.35 -19.24 9.78
N SER A 363 12.53 -18.61 8.62
CA SER A 363 12.20 -17.21 8.37
C SER A 363 11.82 -17.00 6.90
N TYR A 364 11.24 -15.84 6.58
CA TYR A 364 11.13 -15.41 5.19
C TYR A 364 12.51 -15.00 4.66
N ASP A 365 12.69 -15.14 3.35
CA ASP A 365 13.89 -14.71 2.65
C ASP A 365 13.52 -13.85 1.44
N PHE A 366 13.71 -12.55 1.60
CA PHE A 366 13.41 -11.53 0.59
C PHE A 366 14.55 -11.32 -0.40
N ASP A 367 15.71 -11.95 -0.18
CA ASP A 367 16.86 -11.84 -1.09
C ASP A 367 16.88 -13.01 -2.09
N LYS A 368 16.00 -14.01 -1.88
CA LYS A 368 15.94 -15.21 -2.71
C LYS A 368 14.53 -15.81 -2.73
N ALA A 369 13.83 -15.68 -3.85
CA ALA A 369 12.52 -16.30 -4.07
C ALA A 369 12.43 -17.04 -5.41
N TYR A 370 11.42 -17.90 -5.57
CA TYR A 370 11.14 -18.56 -6.85
C TYR A 370 10.17 -17.74 -7.69
N ASN A 371 8.97 -17.45 -7.20
CA ASN A 371 8.09 -16.42 -7.74
C ASN A 371 7.66 -15.45 -6.62
N GLY A 372 7.41 -14.19 -6.96
CA GLY A 372 6.97 -13.18 -5.98
C GLY A 372 8.13 -12.56 -5.21
N GLY A 373 7.89 -12.17 -3.94
CA GLY A 373 8.81 -11.32 -3.17
C GLY A 373 9.73 -12.06 -2.20
N ASN A 374 9.38 -13.27 -1.78
CA ASN A 374 10.15 -14.03 -0.79
C ASN A 374 9.93 -15.54 -0.89
N SER A 375 10.86 -16.31 -0.35
CA SER A 375 10.70 -17.75 -0.07
C SER A 375 10.72 -18.03 1.44
N LEU A 376 10.64 -19.31 1.84
CA LEU A 376 10.98 -19.72 3.20
C LEU A 376 12.43 -20.21 3.26
N LYS A 377 13.19 -19.71 4.24
CA LYS A 377 14.54 -20.18 4.53
C LYS A 377 14.57 -20.93 5.85
N PHE A 378 15.09 -22.14 5.81
CA PHE A 378 15.38 -22.96 6.97
C PHE A 378 16.89 -22.95 7.14
N SER A 379 17.40 -22.46 8.28
CA SER A 379 18.83 -22.29 8.48
C SER A 379 19.29 -22.47 9.92
N GLY A 380 20.56 -22.84 10.09
CA GLY A 380 21.20 -22.99 11.40
C GLY A 380 22.28 -24.06 11.40
N ALA A 381 22.94 -24.23 12.54
CA ALA A 381 23.82 -25.36 12.77
C ALA A 381 23.00 -26.64 12.99
N LEU A 382 23.44 -27.75 12.38
CA LEU A 382 22.87 -29.07 12.57
C LEU A 382 23.90 -30.00 13.20
N GLU A 383 23.67 -30.42 14.45
CA GLU A 383 24.46 -31.47 15.09
C GLU A 383 24.22 -32.83 14.44
N ALA A 384 25.19 -33.75 14.53
CA ALA A 384 25.06 -35.07 13.93
C ALA A 384 23.81 -35.82 14.47
N GLY A 385 22.98 -36.33 13.56
CA GLY A 385 21.75 -37.05 13.90
C GLY A 385 20.54 -36.17 14.19
N SER A 386 20.61 -34.86 13.92
CA SER A 386 19.46 -33.98 14.09
C SER A 386 18.31 -34.29 13.14
N VAL A 387 17.09 -34.12 13.65
CA VAL A 387 15.84 -34.26 12.90
C VAL A 387 14.98 -33.04 13.17
N ASN A 388 14.53 -32.38 12.12
CA ASN A 388 13.62 -31.23 12.18
C ASN A 388 12.47 -31.46 11.20
N ASP A 389 11.26 -31.65 11.70
CA ASP A 389 10.01 -31.76 10.92
C ASP A 389 9.17 -30.51 11.18
N THR A 390 9.28 -29.55 10.26
CA THR A 390 8.54 -28.27 10.33
C THR A 390 7.16 -28.46 9.71
N MET A 391 6.13 -28.44 10.54
CA MET A 391 4.74 -28.46 10.13
C MET A 391 4.39 -27.09 9.53
N LEU A 392 3.93 -27.06 8.27
CA LEU A 392 3.70 -25.80 7.55
C LEU A 392 2.21 -25.48 7.41
N TYR A 393 1.43 -26.41 6.86
CA TYR A 393 0.03 -26.16 6.50
C TYR A 393 -0.89 -27.18 7.15
N SER A 394 -1.96 -26.67 7.77
CA SER A 394 -3.19 -27.40 8.04
C SER A 394 -4.01 -27.47 6.75
N SER A 395 -4.63 -28.60 6.45
CA SER A 395 -5.39 -28.81 5.22
C SER A 395 -6.46 -29.89 5.40
N LYS A 396 -7.32 -30.06 4.40
CA LYS A 396 -8.29 -31.15 4.32
C LYS A 396 -8.45 -31.59 2.87
N LEU A 397 -7.36 -32.06 2.27
CA LEU A 397 -7.31 -32.35 0.84
C LEU A 397 -7.57 -33.85 0.58
N PRO A 398 -8.63 -34.22 -0.14
CA PRO A 398 -8.83 -35.61 -0.54
C PRO A 398 -7.72 -36.05 -1.51
N VAL A 399 -7.13 -37.23 -1.27
CA VAL A 399 -6.09 -37.80 -2.13
C VAL A 399 -6.73 -38.79 -3.11
N THR A 400 -6.43 -38.60 -4.39
CA THR A 400 -6.83 -39.47 -5.50
C THR A 400 -5.60 -40.20 -6.05
N ASP A 401 -5.82 -41.13 -6.98
CA ASP A 401 -4.77 -41.82 -7.73
C ASP A 401 -3.94 -40.90 -8.64
N THR A 402 -4.42 -39.69 -8.91
CA THR A 402 -3.75 -38.67 -9.73
C THR A 402 -3.09 -37.57 -8.89
N THR A 403 -3.31 -37.54 -7.58
CA THR A 403 -2.84 -36.46 -6.70
C THR A 403 -1.31 -36.43 -6.61
N LYS A 404 -0.75 -35.25 -6.86
CA LYS A 404 0.69 -34.97 -6.81
C LYS A 404 0.98 -33.76 -5.94
N VAL A 405 2.20 -33.72 -5.41
CA VAL A 405 2.77 -32.55 -4.74
C VAL A 405 4.01 -32.08 -5.48
N ARG A 406 3.99 -30.86 -6.00
CA ARG A 406 5.17 -30.18 -6.56
C ARG A 406 5.84 -29.36 -5.46
N VAL A 407 7.16 -29.51 -5.34
CA VAL A 407 7.99 -28.81 -4.36
C VAL A 407 9.14 -28.17 -5.12
N VAL A 408 9.29 -26.84 -5.01
CA VAL A 408 10.44 -26.12 -5.56
C VAL A 408 11.33 -25.67 -4.42
N TYR A 409 12.59 -26.10 -4.43
CA TYR A 409 13.52 -25.86 -3.33
C TYR A 409 14.96 -25.77 -3.82
N GLN A 410 15.81 -25.19 -2.98
CA GLN A 410 17.27 -25.23 -3.12
C GLN A 410 17.88 -25.66 -1.79
N ASN A 411 18.40 -26.88 -1.75
CA ASN A 411 18.97 -27.52 -0.57
C ASN A 411 20.51 -27.45 -0.59
N GLN A 412 21.11 -27.07 0.53
CA GLN A 412 22.54 -27.24 0.72
C GLN A 412 22.88 -28.73 0.90
N SER A 413 24.01 -29.16 0.31
CA SER A 413 24.48 -30.54 0.46
C SER A 413 24.75 -30.90 1.92
N GLY A 414 24.52 -32.18 2.27
CA GLY A 414 24.84 -32.75 3.59
C GLY A 414 23.62 -33.12 4.45
N ALA A 415 22.44 -32.59 4.15
CA ALA A 415 21.18 -32.98 4.80
C ALA A 415 20.21 -33.63 3.80
N ASP A 416 19.45 -34.61 4.27
CA ASP A 416 18.36 -35.24 3.54
C ASP A 416 17.05 -34.53 3.86
N VAL A 417 16.28 -34.23 2.81
CA VAL A 417 15.02 -33.49 2.90
C VAL A 417 13.86 -34.37 2.44
N SER A 418 12.70 -34.27 3.09
CA SER A 418 11.50 -35.01 2.73
C SER A 418 10.26 -34.15 2.87
N LEU A 419 9.30 -34.33 1.97
CA LEU A 419 7.93 -33.84 2.15
C LEU A 419 7.20 -34.77 3.13
N GLY A 420 6.61 -34.22 4.18
CA GLY A 420 5.70 -34.95 5.07
C GLY A 420 4.24 -34.70 4.72
N VAL A 421 3.42 -35.76 4.76
CA VAL A 421 1.96 -35.70 4.61
C VAL A 421 1.29 -36.41 5.78
N ALA A 422 0.47 -35.68 6.55
CA ALA A 422 -0.29 -36.26 7.66
C ALA A 422 -1.64 -36.77 7.15
N TYR A 423 -1.99 -38.02 7.46
CA TYR A 423 -3.26 -38.64 7.06
C TYR A 423 -4.28 -38.76 8.20
N SER A 424 -4.06 -38.06 9.32
CA SER A 424 -4.99 -37.97 10.46
C SER A 424 -5.19 -36.53 10.93
N GLU A 425 -6.39 -36.24 11.44
CA GLU A 425 -6.81 -34.90 11.92
C GLU A 425 -6.03 -34.42 13.15
N ASP A 426 -5.49 -35.33 13.95
CA ASP A 426 -4.68 -35.02 15.13
C ASP A 426 -3.21 -34.74 14.81
N TYR A 427 -2.82 -34.87 13.53
CA TYR A 427 -1.46 -34.71 13.04
C TYR A 427 -0.43 -35.62 13.74
N ALA A 428 -0.86 -36.75 14.30
CA ALA A 428 -0.01 -37.65 15.04
C ALA A 428 1.20 -38.11 14.20
N GLN A 429 2.39 -38.10 14.79
CA GLN A 429 3.63 -38.44 14.10
C GLN A 429 3.61 -39.87 13.52
N SER A 430 2.89 -40.81 14.15
CA SER A 430 2.71 -42.18 13.65
C SER A 430 1.88 -42.27 12.37
N ASN A 431 1.10 -41.24 12.05
CA ASN A 431 0.26 -41.15 10.85
C ASN A 431 0.84 -40.21 9.79
N MET A 432 2.09 -39.77 9.98
CA MET A 432 2.85 -39.03 8.98
C MET A 432 3.55 -39.99 8.03
N LYS A 433 3.47 -39.70 6.73
CA LYS A 433 4.26 -40.36 5.69
C LYS A 433 5.24 -39.36 5.11
N TYR A 434 6.50 -39.76 4.98
CA TYR A 434 7.57 -38.92 4.47
C TYR A 434 8.03 -39.41 3.09
N TYR A 435 8.13 -38.49 2.15
CA TYR A 435 8.54 -38.71 0.78
C TYR A 435 9.90 -38.03 0.54
N PRO A 436 10.99 -38.79 0.35
CA PRO A 436 12.31 -38.22 0.12
C PRO A 436 12.30 -37.32 -1.12
N LEU A 437 12.88 -36.13 -0.99
CA LEU A 437 13.13 -35.24 -2.11
C LEU A 437 14.51 -35.56 -2.70
N PRO A 438 14.69 -35.46 -4.03
CA PRO A 438 15.99 -35.58 -4.66
C PRO A 438 17.02 -34.64 -4.05
N LYS A 439 18.30 -35.02 -4.09
CA LYS A 439 19.38 -34.10 -3.71
C LYS A 439 19.42 -32.95 -4.72
N SER A 440 19.62 -31.72 -4.25
CA SER A 440 19.83 -30.59 -5.13
C SER A 440 21.29 -30.24 -5.34
N ASP A 441 21.60 -29.87 -6.57
CA ASP A 441 22.84 -29.20 -6.96
C ASP A 441 22.73 -27.69 -6.70
N ASP A 442 23.62 -26.89 -7.29
CA ASP A 442 23.53 -25.43 -7.24
C ASP A 442 22.26 -24.92 -7.97
N GLY A 443 21.41 -24.18 -7.25
CA GLY A 443 20.21 -23.50 -7.81
C GLY A 443 18.87 -24.11 -7.40
N TRP A 444 17.78 -23.54 -7.94
CA TRP A 444 16.42 -24.02 -7.71
C TRP A 444 16.15 -25.35 -8.42
N GLN A 445 15.52 -26.28 -7.73
CA GLN A 445 15.08 -27.57 -8.26
C GLN A 445 13.60 -27.81 -8.01
N THR A 446 12.97 -28.56 -8.92
CA THR A 446 11.56 -28.95 -8.82
C THR A 446 11.46 -30.47 -8.65
N ALA A 447 10.83 -30.91 -7.57
CA ALA A 447 10.45 -32.30 -7.36
C ALA A 447 8.94 -32.47 -7.46
N VAL A 448 8.50 -33.63 -7.98
CA VAL A 448 7.09 -34.02 -8.01
C VAL A 448 6.94 -35.33 -7.24
N VAL A 449 6.21 -35.28 -6.13
CA VAL A 449 5.88 -36.42 -5.28
C VAL A 449 4.51 -36.94 -5.69
N ASP A 450 4.42 -38.23 -5.99
CA ASP A 450 3.17 -38.92 -6.34
C ASP A 450 2.50 -39.50 -5.07
N LEU A 451 1.28 -39.04 -4.77
CA LEU A 451 0.49 -39.51 -3.63
C LEU A 451 -0.54 -40.57 -4.03
N GLY A 452 -0.58 -41.02 -5.29
CA GLY A 452 -1.60 -41.92 -5.81
C GLY A 452 -1.69 -43.27 -5.09
N LYS A 453 -0.59 -43.71 -4.46
CA LYS A 453 -0.58 -44.91 -3.60
C LYS A 453 -1.38 -44.75 -2.30
N ASP A 454 -1.77 -43.52 -1.97
CA ASP A 454 -2.55 -43.15 -0.78
C ASP A 454 -3.95 -42.64 -1.16
N ALA A 455 -4.40 -42.93 -2.38
CA ALA A 455 -5.75 -42.63 -2.84
C ALA A 455 -6.82 -43.12 -1.85
N GLY A 456 -7.85 -42.29 -1.64
CA GLY A 456 -8.92 -42.53 -0.67
C GLY A 456 -8.62 -42.04 0.75
N LYS A 457 -7.38 -41.62 1.05
CA LYS A 457 -7.07 -40.89 2.29
C LYS A 457 -7.30 -39.38 2.13
N THR A 458 -7.25 -38.66 3.24
CA THR A 458 -7.26 -37.19 3.27
C THR A 458 -5.92 -36.71 3.81
N ALA A 459 -5.26 -35.81 3.09
CA ALA A 459 -4.08 -35.10 3.57
C ALA A 459 -4.56 -33.95 4.48
N TYR A 460 -4.22 -34.06 5.77
CA TYR A 460 -4.59 -33.10 6.80
C TYR A 460 -3.49 -32.10 7.12
N ALA A 461 -2.23 -32.42 6.84
CA ALA A 461 -1.14 -31.47 6.96
C ALA A 461 0.00 -31.75 5.99
N LEU A 462 0.75 -30.69 5.67
CA LEU A 462 1.99 -30.74 4.88
C LEU A 462 3.15 -30.23 5.75
N SER A 463 4.28 -30.93 5.70
CA SER A 463 5.50 -30.56 6.44
C SER A 463 6.75 -30.70 5.59
N LEU A 464 7.83 -30.02 5.99
CA LEU A 464 9.16 -30.22 5.42
C LEU A 464 10.08 -30.78 6.50
N LYS A 465 10.61 -31.98 6.26
CA LYS A 465 11.51 -32.67 7.18
C LYS A 465 12.95 -32.59 6.70
N VAL A 466 13.84 -32.09 7.55
CA VAL A 466 15.29 -32.05 7.35
C VAL A 466 15.96 -32.97 8.37
N ASN A 467 16.86 -33.83 7.92
CA ASN A 467 17.71 -34.64 8.80
C ASN A 467 19.15 -34.71 8.27
N ASN A 468 20.10 -34.94 9.16
CA ASN A 468 21.52 -35.01 8.80
C ASN A 468 22.23 -36.11 9.59
N THR A 469 23.17 -36.79 8.92
CA THR A 469 24.01 -37.80 9.58
C THR A 469 25.28 -37.20 10.20
N GLN A 470 25.87 -36.20 9.53
CA GLN A 470 27.09 -35.53 9.98
C GLN A 470 26.78 -34.11 10.45
N LYS A 471 27.63 -33.55 11.30
CA LYS A 471 27.51 -32.16 11.74
C LYS A 471 27.63 -31.21 10.53
N ILE A 472 26.78 -30.18 10.48
CA ILE A 472 26.82 -29.10 9.48
C ILE A 472 26.77 -27.78 10.23
N GLU A 473 27.86 -27.00 10.22
CA GLU A 473 27.95 -25.75 11.01
C GLU A 473 26.98 -24.67 10.52
N ASN A 474 26.81 -24.55 9.19
CA ASN A 474 25.96 -23.54 8.57
C ASN A 474 25.12 -24.21 7.49
N TYR A 475 24.01 -24.83 7.87
CA TYR A 475 23.07 -25.41 6.92
C TYR A 475 22.02 -24.39 6.48
N SER A 476 21.61 -24.46 5.21
CA SER A 476 20.45 -23.74 4.71
C SER A 476 19.69 -24.50 3.61
N ILE A 477 18.37 -24.38 3.60
CA ILE A 477 17.50 -24.76 2.49
C ILE A 477 16.48 -23.65 2.27
N HIS A 478 16.19 -23.34 1.00
CA HIS A 478 15.13 -22.42 0.60
C HIS A 478 14.00 -23.22 -0.02
N LEU A 479 12.76 -22.97 0.41
CA LEU A 479 11.55 -23.54 -0.14
C LEU A 479 10.80 -22.42 -0.86
N GLY A 480 10.74 -22.50 -2.19
CA GLY A 480 10.22 -21.46 -3.07
C GLY A 480 8.83 -21.73 -3.62
N GLU A 481 8.38 -22.99 -3.63
CA GLU A 481 6.99 -23.33 -3.97
C GLU A 481 6.56 -24.64 -3.30
N LEU A 482 5.29 -24.71 -2.90
CA LEU A 482 4.58 -25.93 -2.56
C LEU A 482 3.22 -25.94 -3.27
N SER A 483 2.93 -27.02 -4.00
CA SER A 483 1.66 -27.15 -4.73
C SER A 483 1.09 -28.57 -4.65
N VAL A 484 -0.21 -28.71 -4.36
CA VAL A 484 -0.96 -29.97 -4.37
C VAL A 484 -2.03 -29.92 -5.45
N TYR A 485 -2.00 -30.85 -6.41
CA TYR A 485 -2.87 -30.83 -7.59
C TYR A 485 -3.14 -32.25 -8.12
N ASP A 486 -4.21 -32.42 -8.92
CA ASP A 486 -4.51 -33.69 -9.60
C ASP A 486 -4.06 -33.67 -11.08
N ALA A 487 -4.15 -32.50 -11.72
CA ALA A 487 -3.75 -32.31 -13.11
C ALA A 487 -3.03 -30.96 -13.27
N ALA A 488 -2.03 -30.93 -14.17
CA ALA A 488 -1.34 -29.69 -14.49
C ALA A 488 -2.31 -28.70 -15.15
N ALA A 489 -2.23 -27.44 -14.76
CA ALA A 489 -3.01 -26.36 -15.34
C ALA A 489 -2.59 -26.13 -16.80
N ALA A 490 -3.58 -25.90 -17.67
CA ALA A 490 -3.34 -25.66 -19.09
C ALA A 490 -2.58 -24.35 -19.31
N VAL A 491 -1.71 -24.31 -20.33
CA VAL A 491 -1.06 -23.08 -20.77
C VAL A 491 -2.12 -22.12 -21.32
N LEU A 492 -2.08 -20.88 -20.85
CA LEU A 492 -3.08 -19.87 -21.20
C LEU A 492 -2.77 -19.22 -22.57
N ALA A 493 -3.82 -18.99 -23.35
CA ALA A 493 -3.74 -18.18 -24.57
C ALA A 493 -3.54 -16.71 -24.21
N LYS A 494 -3.13 -15.89 -25.19
CA LYS A 494 -2.93 -14.46 -24.99
C LYS A 494 -4.22 -13.73 -24.59
N PRO A 495 -4.17 -12.72 -23.72
CA PRO A 495 -5.31 -11.89 -23.39
C PRO A 495 -5.88 -11.22 -24.65
N ALA A 496 -7.21 -11.16 -24.75
CA ALA A 496 -7.90 -10.49 -25.85
C ALA A 496 -8.15 -9.02 -25.51
N ASP A 497 -8.29 -8.18 -26.54
CA ASP A 497 -8.72 -6.78 -26.43
C ASP A 497 -7.88 -5.92 -25.48
N VAL A 498 -6.57 -6.16 -25.42
CA VAL A 498 -5.64 -5.32 -24.64
C VAL A 498 -5.69 -3.88 -25.15
N LYS A 499 -5.93 -2.93 -24.24
CA LYS A 499 -6.06 -1.49 -24.52
C LYS A 499 -5.30 -0.69 -23.48
N ILE A 500 -4.72 0.42 -23.93
CA ILE A 500 -4.31 1.52 -23.05
C ILE A 500 -5.52 2.46 -22.96
N LEU A 501 -6.13 2.54 -21.77
CA LEU A 501 -7.27 3.41 -21.48
C LEU A 501 -6.83 4.86 -21.33
N GLU A 502 -5.66 5.08 -20.74
CA GLU A 502 -5.15 6.39 -20.39
C GLU A 502 -3.62 6.39 -20.42
N LYS A 503 -3.02 7.44 -20.98
CA LYS A 503 -1.57 7.69 -20.99
C LYS A 503 -1.30 8.99 -20.26
N MET A 504 -0.43 8.95 -19.26
CA MET A 504 -0.11 10.12 -18.42
C MET A 504 1.41 10.31 -18.42
N PRO A 505 2.01 10.85 -19.51
CA PRO A 505 3.42 11.16 -19.53
C PRO A 505 3.75 12.24 -18.49
N LYS A 506 4.67 11.93 -17.58
CA LYS A 506 5.21 12.87 -16.61
C LYS A 506 6.35 13.66 -17.25
N THR A 507 7.23 12.95 -17.95
CA THR A 507 8.37 13.48 -18.70
C THR A 507 8.52 12.74 -20.03
N ALA A 508 9.55 13.09 -20.80
CA ALA A 508 9.98 12.31 -21.96
C ALA A 508 10.53 10.91 -21.60
N PHE A 509 10.75 10.62 -20.31
CA PHE A 509 11.42 9.41 -19.81
C PHE A 509 10.58 8.62 -18.82
N GLU A 510 9.51 9.20 -18.28
CA GLU A 510 8.64 8.61 -17.27
C GLU A 510 7.18 8.85 -17.64
N ALA A 511 6.38 7.80 -17.58
CA ALA A 511 4.94 7.87 -17.81
C ALA A 511 4.19 6.86 -16.96
N GLU A 512 2.94 7.20 -16.69
CA GLU A 512 1.96 6.31 -16.09
C GLU A 512 0.94 5.88 -17.14
N ALA A 513 0.29 4.74 -16.92
CA ALA A 513 -0.76 4.27 -17.80
C ALA A 513 -1.82 3.43 -17.08
N ARG A 514 -3.03 3.46 -17.61
CA ARG A 514 -4.10 2.53 -17.26
C ARG A 514 -4.36 1.59 -18.43
N LEU A 515 -4.33 0.29 -18.15
CA LEU A 515 -4.54 -0.76 -19.13
C LEU A 515 -5.79 -1.57 -18.78
N SER A 516 -6.39 -2.18 -19.80
CA SER A 516 -7.46 -3.17 -19.64
C SER A 516 -7.39 -4.24 -20.72
N TRP A 517 -8.01 -5.39 -20.45
CA TRP A 517 -8.21 -6.47 -21.40
C TRP A 517 -9.48 -7.26 -21.06
N SER A 518 -9.89 -8.15 -21.97
CA SER A 518 -11.03 -9.03 -21.74
C SER A 518 -10.73 -10.05 -20.64
N GLU A 519 -11.67 -10.25 -19.73
CA GLU A 519 -11.54 -11.23 -18.64
C GLU A 519 -11.32 -12.64 -19.21
N GLN A 520 -10.37 -13.37 -18.61
CA GLN A 520 -10.02 -14.74 -19.00
C GLN A 520 -10.13 -15.66 -17.79
N LYS A 521 -10.76 -16.82 -17.98
CA LYS A 521 -10.92 -17.83 -16.92
C LYS A 521 -9.61 -18.56 -16.65
N ASN A 522 -9.47 -19.07 -15.41
CA ASN A 522 -8.34 -19.87 -14.94
C ASN A 522 -6.98 -19.13 -14.95
N VAL A 523 -6.99 -17.80 -15.01
CA VAL A 523 -5.81 -16.99 -14.76
C VAL A 523 -5.66 -16.79 -13.26
N LEU A 524 -4.46 -17.02 -12.73
CA LEU A 524 -4.11 -16.68 -11.35
C LEU A 524 -3.84 -15.18 -11.24
N HIS A 525 -2.98 -14.67 -12.12
CA HIS A 525 -2.69 -13.24 -12.26
C HIS A 525 -2.08 -12.95 -13.64
N TYR A 526 -1.88 -11.68 -13.95
CA TYR A 526 -1.19 -11.19 -15.12
C TYR A 526 0.08 -10.46 -14.70
N GLU A 527 1.18 -10.74 -15.39
CA GLU A 527 2.43 -9.98 -15.29
C GLU A 527 2.48 -8.98 -16.45
N VAL A 528 2.78 -7.72 -16.15
CA VAL A 528 2.85 -6.66 -17.16
C VAL A 528 4.29 -6.18 -17.27
N TYR A 529 4.84 -6.22 -18.47
CA TYR A 529 6.22 -5.84 -18.76
C TYR A 529 6.28 -4.67 -19.73
N GLN A 530 7.34 -3.87 -19.61
CA GLN A 530 7.81 -3.01 -20.70
C GLN A 530 9.01 -3.65 -21.41
N GLU A 531 9.14 -3.37 -22.70
CA GLU A 531 10.32 -3.65 -23.52
C GLU A 531 10.65 -2.39 -24.34
N ASN A 532 11.86 -1.86 -24.15
CA ASN A 532 12.41 -0.72 -24.88
C ASN A 532 13.23 -1.21 -26.10
N ALA A 533 13.95 -0.31 -26.77
CA ALA A 533 14.71 -0.65 -27.98
C ALA A 533 15.91 -1.59 -27.73
N ASP A 534 16.35 -1.69 -26.48
CA ASP A 534 17.39 -2.63 -26.02
C ASP A 534 16.91 -4.10 -25.95
N GLY A 535 15.60 -4.33 -26.06
CA GLY A 535 14.99 -5.66 -25.96
C GLY A 535 14.96 -6.23 -24.54
N VAL A 536 15.26 -5.43 -23.52
CA VAL A 536 15.24 -5.88 -22.12
C VAL A 536 13.81 -5.76 -21.59
N GLU A 537 13.26 -6.88 -21.13
CA GLU A 537 11.97 -6.91 -20.45
C GLU A 537 12.14 -6.46 -18.99
N THR A 538 11.37 -5.46 -18.58
CA THR A 538 11.29 -5.00 -17.18
C THR A 538 9.86 -5.19 -16.68
N LEU A 539 9.68 -5.88 -15.56
CA LEU A 539 8.36 -6.05 -14.96
C LEU A 539 7.88 -4.72 -14.38
N LEU A 540 6.73 -4.25 -14.87
CA LEU A 540 6.02 -3.07 -14.37
C LEU A 540 5.15 -3.36 -13.17
N GLY A 541 4.68 -4.61 -13.04
CA GLY A 541 3.89 -5.08 -11.91
C GLY A 541 3.04 -6.29 -12.27
N VAL A 542 2.26 -6.74 -11.30
CA VAL A 542 1.42 -7.94 -11.39
C VAL A 542 0.03 -7.61 -10.86
N THR A 543 -1.01 -8.17 -11.45
CA THR A 543 -2.41 -7.96 -11.03
C THR A 543 -3.25 -9.22 -11.20
N PRO A 544 -4.13 -9.58 -10.24
CA PRO A 544 -5.12 -10.63 -10.46
C PRO A 544 -6.27 -10.17 -11.38
N ASN A 545 -6.43 -8.86 -11.56
CA ASN A 545 -7.52 -8.24 -12.32
C ASN A 545 -7.20 -8.05 -13.80
N ASN A 546 -8.24 -7.87 -14.62
CA ASN A 546 -8.12 -7.53 -16.03
C ASN A 546 -7.98 -6.01 -16.31
N TYR A 547 -7.66 -5.26 -15.26
CA TYR A 547 -7.28 -3.85 -15.27
C TYR A 547 -5.95 -3.69 -14.54
N PHE A 548 -5.12 -2.78 -15.04
CA PHE A 548 -3.81 -2.53 -14.45
C PHE A 548 -3.45 -1.06 -14.53
N TYR A 549 -3.00 -0.51 -13.40
CA TYR A 549 -2.36 0.78 -13.34
C TYR A 549 -0.86 0.56 -13.17
N THR A 550 -0.05 1.27 -13.96
CA THR A 550 1.39 1.29 -13.79
C THR A 550 1.88 2.73 -13.61
N PRO A 551 2.66 3.02 -12.56
CA PRO A 551 3.26 4.34 -12.39
C PRO A 551 4.63 4.51 -13.07
N ASN A 552 5.20 3.46 -13.66
CA ASN A 552 6.65 3.42 -13.94
C ASN A 552 7.03 2.96 -15.35
N ILE A 553 6.30 3.40 -16.39
CA ILE A 553 6.79 3.21 -17.75
C ILE A 553 7.98 4.14 -17.93
N THR A 554 9.16 3.57 -18.24
CA THR A 554 10.42 4.31 -18.26
C THR A 554 11.25 4.01 -19.51
N ARG A 555 12.03 5.02 -19.94
CA ARG A 555 13.07 4.87 -20.97
C ARG A 555 14.24 5.82 -20.71
N THR A 556 15.38 5.59 -21.33
CA THR A 556 16.56 6.46 -21.34
C THR A 556 16.84 6.94 -22.77
N ILE A 557 17.86 7.79 -22.97
CA ILE A 557 18.30 8.16 -24.32
C ILE A 557 18.78 6.92 -25.08
N GLU A 558 19.51 6.04 -24.40
CA GLU A 558 20.19 4.89 -24.99
C GLU A 558 19.21 3.80 -25.44
N ASN A 559 18.09 3.62 -24.74
CA ASN A 559 17.09 2.61 -25.07
C ASN A 559 15.78 3.15 -25.65
N ALA A 560 15.65 4.46 -25.83
CA ALA A 560 14.54 5.03 -26.58
C ALA A 560 14.59 4.57 -28.04
N SER A 561 13.46 4.10 -28.55
CA SER A 561 13.29 3.77 -29.96
C SER A 561 13.20 5.03 -30.83
N ALA A 562 13.65 4.94 -32.08
CA ALA A 562 13.61 6.06 -33.02
C ALA A 562 12.17 6.50 -33.39
N ASP A 563 11.20 5.62 -33.24
CA ASP A 563 9.77 5.88 -33.43
C ASP A 563 9.05 6.31 -32.14
N ASN A 564 9.77 6.44 -31.01
CA ASN A 564 9.23 6.80 -29.70
C ASN A 564 8.17 5.83 -29.17
N ILE A 565 8.29 4.55 -29.50
CA ILE A 565 7.40 3.48 -29.01
C ILE A 565 8.12 2.58 -28.00
N THR A 566 7.50 2.39 -26.83
CA THR A 566 7.80 1.29 -25.90
C THR A 566 6.75 0.20 -26.08
N LYS A 567 7.14 -1.07 -26.08
CA LYS A 567 6.17 -2.18 -26.11
C LYS A 567 5.75 -2.53 -24.69
N LEU A 568 4.46 -2.71 -24.48
CA LEU A 568 3.91 -3.28 -23.25
C LEU A 568 3.43 -4.70 -23.53
N LYS A 569 3.77 -5.64 -22.65
CA LYS A 569 3.38 -7.06 -22.74
C LYS A 569 2.54 -7.44 -21.54
N VAL A 570 1.39 -8.07 -21.78
CA VAL A 570 0.53 -8.64 -20.75
C VAL A 570 0.60 -10.16 -20.84
N VAL A 571 1.11 -10.79 -19.79
CA VAL A 571 1.38 -12.24 -19.73
C VAL A 571 0.44 -12.88 -18.72
N PRO A 572 -0.50 -13.75 -19.14
CA PRO A 572 -1.38 -14.45 -18.21
C PRO A 572 -0.63 -15.61 -17.55
N VAL A 573 -0.77 -15.76 -16.24
CA VAL A 573 -0.14 -16.82 -15.45
C VAL A 573 -1.23 -17.73 -14.88
N ASN A 574 -1.06 -19.05 -14.99
CA ASN A 574 -2.04 -20.01 -14.49
C ASN A 574 -1.75 -20.43 -13.02
N GLN A 575 -2.60 -21.32 -12.47
CA GLN A 575 -2.50 -21.81 -11.09
C GLN A 575 -1.24 -22.65 -10.77
N ASP A 576 -0.50 -23.05 -11.81
CA ASP A 576 0.81 -23.71 -11.70
C ASP A 576 1.98 -22.73 -11.88
N TYR A 577 1.72 -21.41 -11.89
CA TYR A 577 2.69 -20.37 -12.19
C TYR A 577 3.35 -20.50 -13.58
N VAL A 578 2.68 -21.20 -14.50
CA VAL A 578 3.09 -21.31 -15.91
C VAL A 578 2.59 -20.08 -16.67
N ARG A 579 3.54 -19.36 -17.29
CA ARG A 579 3.28 -18.18 -18.13
C ARG A 579 2.73 -18.61 -19.48
N GLY A 580 1.61 -18.01 -19.86
CA GLY A 580 0.95 -18.19 -21.15
C GLY A 580 1.54 -17.35 -22.27
N GLN A 581 0.82 -17.25 -23.38
CA GLN A 581 1.21 -16.41 -24.50
C GLN A 581 1.00 -14.93 -24.15
N ALA A 582 1.98 -14.07 -24.44
CA ALA A 582 1.84 -12.63 -24.20
C ALA A 582 0.96 -11.95 -25.25
N ALA A 583 0.13 -10.99 -24.82
CA ALA A 583 -0.43 -9.97 -25.70
C ALA A 583 0.48 -8.73 -25.66
N THR A 584 0.64 -8.04 -26.80
CA THR A 584 1.52 -6.87 -26.92
C THR A 584 0.74 -5.67 -27.43
N ILE A 585 0.98 -4.51 -26.83
CA ILE A 585 0.45 -3.21 -27.26
C ILE A 585 1.57 -2.17 -27.29
N SER A 586 1.48 -1.23 -28.23
CA SER A 586 2.45 -0.14 -28.37
C SER A 586 2.07 1.05 -27.48
N PHE A 587 2.96 1.42 -26.56
CA PHE A 587 2.92 2.68 -25.86
C PHE A 587 3.69 3.73 -26.66
N ASP A 588 2.97 4.55 -27.41
CA ASP A 588 3.53 5.71 -28.11
C ASP A 588 3.66 6.89 -27.13
N TRP A 589 4.90 7.31 -26.88
CA TRP A 589 5.23 8.45 -26.03
C TRP A 589 4.74 9.79 -26.60
N GLY A 590 4.50 9.86 -27.92
CA GLY A 590 4.10 11.09 -28.60
C GLY A 590 5.15 12.19 -28.60
N MET A 591 6.38 11.89 -28.15
CA MET A 591 7.48 12.84 -28.02
C MET A 591 8.85 12.17 -28.06
N GLY A 592 9.85 12.90 -28.55
CA GLY A 592 11.27 12.54 -28.46
C GLY A 592 11.84 12.72 -27.06
N THR A 593 13.08 12.25 -26.86
CA THR A 593 13.82 12.42 -25.60
C THR A 593 14.24 13.87 -25.33
N ASP A 594 14.13 14.74 -26.34
CA ASP A 594 14.36 16.19 -26.29
C ASP A 594 13.15 17.01 -25.82
N ALA A 595 12.06 16.35 -25.44
CA ALA A 595 10.88 17.00 -24.86
C ALA A 595 11.03 17.35 -23.37
N THR A 596 12.08 16.86 -22.70
CA THR A 596 12.38 17.16 -21.29
C THR A 596 13.87 17.44 -21.10
N GLU A 597 14.17 18.42 -20.25
CA GLU A 597 15.54 18.67 -19.80
C GLU A 597 16.00 17.53 -18.90
N ILE A 598 17.23 17.07 -19.15
CA ILE A 598 17.90 16.12 -18.27
C ILE A 598 18.72 16.89 -17.25
N GLU A 599 18.57 16.53 -15.98
CA GLU A 599 19.39 17.10 -14.92
C GLU A 599 20.86 16.77 -15.11
N LYS A 600 21.71 17.80 -15.17
CA LYS A 600 23.17 17.66 -15.32
C LYS A 600 23.92 17.80 -13.99
N ASN A 601 23.30 18.45 -13.01
CA ASN A 601 23.83 18.79 -11.69
C ASN A 601 22.80 18.44 -10.60
N PRO A 602 22.56 17.14 -10.34
CA PRO A 602 21.64 16.72 -9.30
C PRO A 602 22.18 17.09 -7.90
N THR A 603 21.29 17.02 -6.91
CA THR A 603 21.71 16.97 -5.51
C THR A 603 22.51 15.69 -5.26
N SER A 604 23.44 15.69 -4.31
CA SER A 604 24.04 14.44 -3.85
C SER A 604 23.13 13.75 -2.83
N PRO A 605 23.33 12.46 -2.52
CA PRO A 605 22.69 11.83 -1.37
C PRO A 605 23.01 12.54 -0.05
N ASN A 606 22.14 12.36 0.95
CA ASN A 606 22.40 12.79 2.33
C ASN A 606 23.49 11.90 2.95
N VAL A 607 24.67 12.44 3.23
CA VAL A 607 25.78 11.67 3.82
C VAL A 607 25.66 11.51 5.33
N ALA A 608 24.74 12.23 5.98
CA ALA A 608 24.44 12.07 7.40
C ALA A 608 23.43 10.93 7.66
N LEU A 609 22.82 10.37 6.61
CA LEU A 609 21.82 9.32 6.72
C LEU A 609 22.41 8.09 7.42
N LYS A 610 21.80 7.71 8.55
CA LYS A 610 22.20 6.62 9.45
C LYS A 610 23.63 6.76 9.98
N ALA A 611 24.18 7.98 10.01
CA ALA A 611 25.49 8.23 10.59
C ALA A 611 25.53 7.83 12.07
N LYS A 612 26.70 7.40 12.53
CA LYS A 612 26.86 6.95 13.92
C LYS A 612 26.88 8.16 14.84
N VAL A 613 25.93 8.25 15.77
CA VAL A 613 26.00 9.22 16.88
C VAL A 613 27.17 8.84 17.80
N THR A 614 28.14 9.76 17.94
CA THR A 614 29.33 9.54 18.77
C THR A 614 29.21 10.19 20.15
N SER A 615 28.41 11.24 20.29
CA SER A 615 28.08 11.88 21.57
C SER A 615 26.83 12.75 21.41
N VAL A 616 26.03 12.89 22.47
CA VAL A 616 24.88 13.79 22.55
C VAL A 616 24.81 14.38 23.96
N SER A 617 24.40 15.64 24.08
CA SER A 617 24.27 16.29 25.39
C SER A 617 23.08 15.78 26.22
N ALA A 618 21.95 15.46 25.58
CA ALA A 618 20.72 14.94 26.18
C ALA A 618 19.78 14.42 25.08
N GLU A 619 18.91 13.46 25.42
CA GLU A 619 17.88 12.92 24.53
C GLU A 619 16.74 12.25 25.33
N ASN A 620 15.54 12.19 24.74
CA ASN A 620 14.42 11.40 25.24
C ASN A 620 14.51 9.96 24.71
N ALA A 621 14.05 8.96 25.47
CA ALA A 621 14.20 7.54 25.12
C ALA A 621 13.50 7.12 23.80
N ALA A 622 12.36 7.76 23.46
CA ALA A 622 11.61 7.48 22.24
C ALA A 622 11.98 8.40 21.07
N GLU A 623 12.79 9.43 21.32
CA GLU A 623 13.18 10.46 20.35
C GLU A 623 14.72 10.66 20.41
N PRO A 624 15.51 9.57 20.27
CA PRO A 624 16.96 9.64 20.41
C PRO A 624 17.60 10.46 19.28
N ALA A 625 18.84 10.88 19.49
CA ALA A 625 19.62 11.67 18.53
C ALA A 625 19.69 11.02 17.13
N SER A 626 19.68 9.69 17.07
CA SER A 626 19.70 8.92 15.82
C SER A 626 18.48 9.15 14.93
N LYS A 627 17.36 9.63 15.48
CA LYS A 627 16.16 9.96 14.71
C LYS A 627 16.34 11.20 13.84
N ALA A 628 17.20 12.15 14.25
CA ALA A 628 17.58 13.27 13.39
C ALA A 628 18.50 12.86 12.21
N LEU A 629 18.70 11.57 11.96
CA LEU A 629 19.61 11.03 10.95
C LEU A 629 18.96 9.89 10.15
N ASP A 630 17.67 9.60 10.34
CA ASP A 630 17.00 8.46 9.68
C ASP A 630 16.34 8.83 8.35
N GLY A 631 16.34 10.12 7.99
CA GLY A 631 15.87 10.62 6.71
C GLY A 631 14.35 10.82 6.64
N THR A 632 13.64 10.82 7.77
CA THR A 632 12.19 11.03 7.79
C THR A 632 11.75 11.94 8.93
N ALA A 633 10.82 12.85 8.64
CA ALA A 633 10.08 13.61 9.65
C ALA A 633 8.70 13.00 9.97
N LEU A 634 8.34 11.89 9.29
CA LEU A 634 7.06 11.23 9.46
C LEU A 634 6.95 10.56 10.83
N ALA A 635 5.71 10.36 11.29
CA ALA A 635 5.41 9.68 12.54
C ALA A 635 6.16 10.24 13.77
N ASN A 636 6.40 11.56 13.79
CA ASN A 636 7.05 12.27 14.90
C ASN A 636 8.52 11.83 15.14
N SER A 637 9.21 11.32 14.11
CA SER A 637 10.62 10.93 14.18
C SER A 637 11.52 12.18 14.31
N LYS A 638 12.13 12.37 15.49
CA LYS A 638 13.04 13.49 15.76
C LYS A 638 14.02 13.19 16.88
N TRP A 639 15.13 13.92 16.92
CA TRP A 639 15.90 14.10 18.15
C TRP A 639 15.20 15.11 19.04
N CYS A 640 14.81 14.69 20.24
CA CYS A 640 14.21 15.57 21.24
C CYS A 640 14.96 15.51 22.57
N ALA A 641 15.16 16.68 23.19
CA ALA A 641 15.69 16.79 24.55
C ALA A 641 14.87 17.78 25.36
N THR A 642 13.96 17.25 26.19
CA THR A 642 13.00 18.05 26.98
C THR A 642 13.70 18.93 28.01
N ASN A 643 13.21 20.15 28.22
CA ASN A 643 13.74 21.18 29.13
C ASN A 643 15.15 21.71 28.80
N MET A 644 15.66 21.45 27.60
CA MET A 644 16.96 21.92 27.15
C MET A 644 16.83 23.12 26.19
N LYS A 645 17.56 24.20 26.50
CA LYS A 645 17.69 25.40 25.64
C LYS A 645 18.97 25.41 24.80
N THR A 646 20.00 24.70 25.25
CA THR A 646 21.30 24.53 24.58
C THR A 646 21.70 23.07 24.62
N GLY A 647 22.53 22.63 23.67
CA GLY A 647 22.98 21.23 23.59
C GLY A 647 23.77 20.95 22.33
N TYR A 648 24.17 19.70 22.12
CA TYR A 648 24.86 19.29 20.91
C TYR A 648 24.66 17.82 20.59
N MET A 649 24.87 17.48 19.32
CA MET A 649 25.03 16.11 18.82
C MET A 649 26.30 16.05 17.96
N THR A 650 27.11 15.01 18.13
CA THR A 650 28.25 14.70 17.24
C THR A 650 28.03 13.39 16.52
N ILE A 651 28.46 13.33 15.26
CA ILE A 651 28.31 12.16 14.40
C ILE A 651 29.63 11.81 13.72
N ASP A 652 29.76 10.55 13.37
CA ASP A 652 30.76 9.99 12.45
C ASP A 652 30.03 9.44 11.22
N ILE A 653 30.28 10.02 10.05
CA ILE A 653 29.65 9.62 8.79
C ILE A 653 30.38 8.44 8.11
N GLY A 654 31.37 7.83 8.78
CA GLY A 654 32.04 6.60 8.37
C GLY A 654 33.29 6.81 7.51
N GLU A 655 33.28 7.82 6.64
CA GLU A 655 34.41 8.18 5.77
C GLU A 655 34.54 9.69 5.57
N GLU A 656 35.67 10.15 5.04
CA GLU A 656 35.89 11.57 4.76
C GLU A 656 35.08 12.00 3.52
N LYS A 657 34.24 13.04 3.66
CA LYS A 657 33.41 13.60 2.60
C LYS A 657 33.63 15.10 2.47
N THR A 658 33.48 15.65 1.26
CA THR A 658 33.54 17.10 1.02
C THR A 658 32.15 17.70 0.99
N ILE A 659 31.70 18.23 2.13
CA ILE A 659 30.37 18.83 2.31
C ILE A 659 30.33 20.22 1.69
N ARG A 660 29.30 20.48 0.90
CA ARG A 660 29.03 21.76 0.24
C ARG A 660 27.68 22.35 0.62
N ARG A 661 26.72 21.55 1.06
CA ARG A 661 25.39 22.00 1.50
C ARG A 661 24.99 21.30 2.79
N TRP A 662 24.33 22.03 3.68
CA TRP A 662 23.88 21.59 4.99
C TRP A 662 22.42 21.97 5.20
N ARG A 663 21.60 21.00 5.57
CA ARG A 663 20.17 21.18 5.81
C ARG A 663 19.77 20.67 7.19
N VAL A 664 18.89 21.42 7.86
CA VAL A 664 18.28 21.06 9.15
C VAL A 664 16.78 21.28 9.06
N GLU A 665 16.01 20.26 9.42
CA GLU A 665 14.56 20.31 9.59
C GLU A 665 14.24 20.53 11.08
N HIS A 666 13.53 21.61 11.35
CA HIS A 666 13.16 22.05 12.70
C HIS A 666 11.74 21.59 13.06
N ALA A 667 11.29 21.99 14.25
CA ALA A 667 10.03 21.54 14.82
C ALA A 667 8.80 21.73 13.90
N GLU A 668 8.69 22.90 13.26
CA GLU A 668 7.57 23.22 12.36
C GLU A 668 7.50 22.32 11.13
N TYR A 669 8.64 21.84 10.63
CA TYR A 669 8.65 20.93 9.49
C TYR A 669 7.99 19.59 9.82
N GLY A 670 8.16 19.11 11.05
CA GLY A 670 7.49 17.93 11.57
C GLY A 670 6.05 18.16 12.06
N GLY A 671 5.48 19.35 11.83
CA GLY A 671 4.10 19.69 12.20
C GLY A 671 3.93 20.35 13.57
N GLU A 672 5.01 20.75 14.26
CA GLU A 672 4.91 21.50 15.53
C GLU A 672 4.77 23.02 15.30
N ALA A 673 4.57 23.79 16.38
CA ALA A 673 4.41 25.24 16.27
C ALA A 673 5.73 25.96 15.91
N ASN A 674 5.64 27.03 15.10
CA ASN A 674 6.80 27.80 14.62
C ASN A 674 7.73 28.34 15.73
N ASN A 675 7.20 28.67 16.91
CA ASN A 675 7.98 29.17 18.06
C ASN A 675 8.83 28.08 18.75
N MET A 676 8.72 26.83 18.29
CA MET A 676 9.54 25.69 18.68
C MET A 676 10.71 25.43 17.71
N ASN A 677 10.85 26.19 16.62
CA ASN A 677 11.99 26.10 15.73
C ASN A 677 13.29 26.50 16.46
N THR A 678 14.39 25.82 16.14
CA THR A 678 15.71 26.17 16.68
C THR A 678 16.15 27.52 16.11
N VAL A 679 16.52 28.45 16.98
CA VAL A 679 16.79 29.86 16.63
C VAL A 679 18.28 30.13 16.39
N ASP A 680 19.16 29.51 17.19
CA ASP A 680 20.62 29.71 17.10
C ASP A 680 21.33 28.36 17.18
N PHE A 681 22.05 28.02 16.10
CA PHE A 681 22.74 26.74 15.95
C PHE A 681 23.90 26.84 14.95
N GLU A 682 24.84 25.91 15.07
CA GLU A 682 26.09 25.93 14.32
C GLU A 682 26.50 24.53 13.87
N LEU A 683 26.96 24.43 12.61
CA LEU A 683 27.65 23.26 12.10
C LEU A 683 29.14 23.41 12.38
N LEU A 684 29.71 22.45 13.09
CA LEU A 684 31.14 22.31 13.25
C LEU A 684 31.62 20.99 12.64
N TYR A 685 32.88 20.96 12.24
CA TYR A 685 33.57 19.76 11.78
C TYR A 685 34.86 19.58 12.55
N LYS A 686 35.34 18.34 12.61
CA LYS A 686 36.62 18.04 13.24
C LYS A 686 37.74 18.14 12.20
N ASN A 687 38.68 19.04 12.40
CA ASN A 687 39.81 19.24 11.50
C ASN A 687 40.87 18.11 11.65
N GLN A 688 41.92 18.16 10.83
CA GLN A 688 43.02 17.18 10.87
C GLN A 688 43.80 17.14 12.20
N ASN A 689 43.71 18.21 13.01
CA ASN A 689 44.31 18.28 14.34
C ASN A 689 43.39 17.74 15.44
N GLY A 690 42.17 17.29 15.10
CA GLY A 690 41.18 16.80 16.05
C GLY A 690 40.34 17.89 16.74
N GLU A 691 40.43 19.13 16.28
CA GLU A 691 39.75 20.29 16.86
C GLU A 691 38.42 20.58 16.15
N TRP A 692 37.41 21.02 16.91
CA TRP A 692 36.12 21.45 16.35
C TRP A 692 36.25 22.85 15.76
N VAL A 693 36.02 22.97 14.45
CA VAL A 693 36.06 24.23 13.69
C VAL A 693 34.67 24.54 13.15
N SER A 694 34.26 25.81 13.24
CA SER A 694 32.99 26.29 12.70
C SER A 694 32.99 26.22 11.16
N ALA A 695 31.98 25.56 10.60
CA ALA A 695 31.67 25.62 9.18
C ALA A 695 30.69 26.77 8.89
N LYS A 696 29.60 26.86 9.67
CA LYS A 696 28.56 27.88 9.52
C LYS A 696 27.71 27.97 10.78
N ARG A 697 27.45 29.19 11.26
CA ARG A 697 26.48 29.48 12.32
C ARG A 697 25.28 30.23 11.76
N ILE A 698 24.10 29.86 12.23
CA ILE A 698 22.83 30.50 11.94
C ILE A 698 22.29 31.11 13.23
N THR A 699 21.94 32.39 13.18
CA THR A 699 21.29 33.11 14.28
C THR A 699 19.94 33.64 13.82
N ASP A 700 19.04 33.87 14.77
CA ASP A 700 17.72 34.45 14.51
C ASP A 700 16.85 33.67 13.50
N ASN A 701 17.01 32.34 13.44
CA ASN A 701 16.24 31.50 12.53
C ASN A 701 14.74 31.50 12.91
N THR A 702 13.90 31.72 11.90
CA THR A 702 12.44 31.62 12.00
C THR A 702 11.85 30.55 11.07
N LYS A 703 12.68 29.94 10.20
CA LYS A 703 12.22 28.98 9.19
C LYS A 703 12.08 27.56 9.76
N ALA A 704 11.06 26.84 9.30
CA ALA A 704 10.88 25.40 9.53
C ALA A 704 12.04 24.55 9.00
N VAL A 705 12.68 25.00 7.92
CA VAL A 705 13.82 24.35 7.28
C VAL A 705 14.92 25.38 7.04
N THR A 706 16.15 25.01 7.38
CA THR A 706 17.35 25.77 7.01
C THR A 706 18.17 24.93 6.05
N ASP A 707 18.25 25.30 4.76
CA ASP A 707 19.06 24.62 3.74
C ASP A 707 20.08 25.60 3.14
N ILE A 708 21.36 25.39 3.45
CA ILE A 708 22.42 26.37 3.23
C ILE A 708 23.54 25.75 2.40
N VAL A 709 23.92 26.43 1.32
CA VAL A 709 25.20 26.18 0.64
C VAL A 709 26.31 26.82 1.46
N LEU A 710 27.32 26.04 1.84
CA LEU A 710 28.45 26.51 2.64
C LEU A 710 29.30 27.46 1.80
N ASP A 711 29.75 28.56 2.43
CA ASP A 711 30.59 29.58 1.78
C ASP A 711 31.91 28.99 1.26
N GLN A 712 32.40 27.93 1.93
CA GLN A 712 33.53 27.11 1.51
C GLN A 712 33.19 25.63 1.75
N PRO A 713 33.56 24.72 0.83
CA PRO A 713 33.44 23.28 1.08
C PRO A 713 34.25 22.84 2.29
N VAL A 714 33.69 21.94 3.09
CA VAL A 714 34.32 21.39 4.29
C VAL A 714 34.59 19.91 4.05
N THR A 715 35.84 19.48 4.23
CA THR A 715 36.22 18.06 4.11
C THR A 715 36.51 17.49 5.49
N ALA A 716 35.69 16.55 5.95
CA ALA A 716 35.82 15.89 7.24
C ALA A 716 35.01 14.59 7.31
N ARG A 717 35.23 13.81 8.37
CA ARG A 717 34.48 12.59 8.72
C ARG A 717 33.60 12.77 9.97
N GLU A 718 34.02 13.63 10.90
CA GLU A 718 33.28 13.88 12.14
C GLU A 718 32.69 15.29 12.12
N PHE A 719 31.39 15.38 12.44
CA PHE A 719 30.64 16.63 12.45
C PHE A 719 29.90 16.81 13.78
N LYS A 720 29.58 18.06 14.11
CA LYS A 720 28.83 18.45 15.30
C LYS A 720 27.76 19.45 14.93
N LEU A 721 26.54 19.18 15.35
CA LEU A 721 25.44 20.14 15.39
C LEU A 721 25.39 20.74 16.81
N GLN A 722 25.73 22.01 16.94
CA GLN A 722 25.73 22.75 18.20
C GLN A 722 24.49 23.64 18.27
N ILE A 723 23.72 23.51 19.36
CA ILE A 723 22.52 24.31 19.62
C ILE A 723 22.81 25.33 20.72
N TYR A 724 22.60 26.61 20.42
CA TYR A 724 22.74 27.73 21.36
C TYR A 724 21.40 28.28 21.83
N ASN A 725 20.33 28.11 21.05
CA ASN A 725 18.97 28.47 21.44
C ASN A 725 17.93 27.61 20.71
N SER A 726 17.21 26.76 21.44
CA SER A 726 16.17 25.86 20.90
C SER A 726 14.80 26.50 20.64
N GLY A 727 14.65 27.82 20.84
CA GLY A 727 13.42 28.55 20.51
C GLY A 727 12.74 29.22 21.70
N THR A 728 11.62 29.92 21.43
CA THR A 728 10.94 30.79 22.41
C THR A 728 9.75 30.11 23.10
N SER A 729 9.39 28.90 22.71
CA SER A 729 8.34 28.11 23.37
C SER A 729 8.55 28.02 24.89
N PRO A 730 7.45 28.13 25.68
CA PRO A 730 7.48 27.92 27.13
C PRO A 730 7.87 26.48 27.50
N TRP A 731 7.64 25.53 26.59
CA TRP A 731 8.05 24.13 26.70
C TRP A 731 9.41 23.93 26.02
N GLY A 732 10.45 24.54 26.61
CA GLY A 732 11.79 24.51 26.05
C GLY A 732 12.29 23.09 25.82
N ALA A 733 12.66 22.78 24.58
CA ALA A 733 13.28 21.50 24.23
C ALA A 733 14.05 21.67 22.93
N ILE A 734 15.14 20.91 22.76
CA ILE A 734 15.77 20.75 21.45
C ILE A 734 14.86 19.81 20.63
N ARG A 735 14.57 20.18 19.38
CA ARG A 735 13.73 19.41 18.46
C ARG A 735 14.33 19.52 17.06
N ILE A 736 14.97 18.44 16.60
CA ILE A 736 15.55 18.36 15.25
C ILE A 736 14.95 17.14 14.58
N TYR A 737 14.13 17.37 13.55
CA TYR A 737 13.46 16.29 12.82
C TYR A 737 14.44 15.58 11.90
N ASP A 738 15.30 16.32 11.21
CA ASP A 738 16.35 15.73 10.38
C ASP A 738 17.56 16.66 10.25
N TRP A 739 18.74 16.07 10.19
CA TRP A 739 20.03 16.73 9.93
C TRP A 739 20.70 16.07 8.74
N GLN A 740 20.87 16.86 7.68
CA GLN A 740 21.34 16.38 6.41
C GLN A 740 22.57 17.15 5.93
N MET A 741 23.48 16.46 5.24
CA MET A 741 24.67 17.05 4.63
C MET A 741 24.91 16.47 3.25
N PHE A 742 25.42 17.29 2.35
CA PHE A 742 25.51 16.97 0.92
C PHE A 742 26.85 17.39 0.33
N GLU A 743 27.42 16.56 -0.54
CA GLU A 743 28.64 16.85 -1.29
C GLU A 743 28.41 17.80 -2.48
N SER A 744 27.16 17.93 -2.94
CA SER A 744 26.76 18.89 -3.97
C SER A 744 26.27 20.21 -3.36
N ALA A 745 26.59 21.34 -4.00
CA ALA A 745 26.05 22.66 -3.66
C ALA A 745 24.67 22.91 -4.29
N ALA A 746 24.18 22.00 -5.14
CA ALA A 746 22.89 22.14 -5.80
C ALA A 746 21.76 22.10 -4.76
N LEU A 747 20.84 23.07 -4.76
CA LEU A 747 19.61 23.04 -3.96
C LEU A 747 18.57 22.07 -4.55
N PRO A 748 17.51 21.67 -3.83
CA PRO A 748 16.36 21.01 -4.45
C PRO A 748 15.80 21.86 -5.61
N ARG A 749 15.23 21.20 -6.62
CA ARG A 749 14.46 21.88 -7.66
C ARG A 749 13.00 21.83 -7.29
N THR A 750 12.28 22.89 -7.65
CA THR A 750 10.83 22.88 -7.66
C THR A 750 10.34 21.73 -8.52
N GLU A 751 9.42 20.95 -7.98
CA GLU A 751 8.71 19.95 -8.76
C GLU A 751 7.91 20.64 -9.86
N ASN A 752 8.10 20.21 -11.10
CA ASN A 752 7.39 20.81 -12.22
C ASN A 752 5.94 20.33 -12.25
N VAL A 753 5.06 21.11 -12.87
CA VAL A 753 3.71 20.64 -13.23
C VAL A 753 3.85 19.57 -14.31
N MET A 754 3.21 18.42 -14.11
CA MET A 754 3.25 17.30 -15.05
C MET A 754 2.70 17.70 -16.43
N MET A 755 3.29 17.17 -17.50
CA MET A 755 2.95 17.58 -18.89
C MET A 755 1.47 17.41 -19.24
N HIS A 756 0.77 16.44 -18.64
CA HIS A 756 -0.64 16.20 -18.91
C HIS A 756 -1.57 17.31 -18.36
N PHE A 757 -1.09 18.15 -17.44
CA PHE A 757 -1.79 19.35 -16.96
C PHE A 757 -1.48 20.62 -17.77
N VAL A 758 -0.75 20.48 -18.89
CA VAL A 758 -0.31 21.61 -19.71
C VAL A 758 -0.81 21.47 -21.15
N LYS A 759 -1.44 22.52 -21.66
CA LYS A 759 -1.95 22.59 -23.03
C LYS A 759 -1.35 23.77 -23.76
N ALA A 760 -0.92 23.57 -25.01
CA ALA A 760 -0.50 24.62 -25.92
C ALA A 760 -1.38 24.60 -27.18
N GLU A 761 -1.93 25.75 -27.54
CA GLU A 761 -2.82 25.94 -28.68
C GLU A 761 -2.19 26.94 -29.64
N ASN A 762 -1.93 26.48 -30.88
CA ASN A 762 -1.41 27.30 -31.97
C ASN A 762 -2.59 27.78 -32.83
N ASN A 763 -3.07 28.99 -32.54
CA ASN A 763 -4.15 29.68 -33.21
C ASN A 763 -3.61 30.55 -34.35
N ALA A 764 -4.49 31.06 -35.21
CA ALA A 764 -4.02 31.87 -36.33
C ALA A 764 -3.33 33.17 -35.86
N GLY A 765 -2.05 33.33 -36.21
CA GLY A 765 -1.27 34.53 -35.89
C GLY A 765 -0.96 34.66 -34.40
N ALA A 766 -0.81 35.89 -33.90
CA ALA A 766 -0.40 36.14 -32.51
C ALA A 766 -1.54 35.94 -31.48
N GLN A 767 -2.26 34.83 -31.55
CA GLN A 767 -3.39 34.47 -30.67
C GLN A 767 -3.14 33.15 -29.95
N ASP A 768 -1.90 32.67 -29.91
CA ASP A 768 -1.56 31.39 -29.32
C ASP A 768 -1.67 31.43 -27.81
N LYS A 769 -1.91 30.25 -27.24
CA LYS A 769 -2.21 30.09 -25.83
C LYS A 769 -1.46 28.94 -25.20
N VAL A 770 -0.97 29.14 -23.98
CA VAL A 770 -0.53 28.05 -23.09
C VAL A 770 -1.31 28.11 -21.79
N THR A 771 -1.89 27.00 -21.37
CA THR A 771 -2.54 26.86 -20.05
C THR A 771 -1.84 25.79 -19.23
N ILE A 772 -1.55 26.11 -17.97
CA ILE A 772 -0.89 25.22 -17.02
C ILE A 772 -1.78 25.15 -15.78
N GLU A 773 -2.32 23.99 -15.49
CA GLU A 773 -3.19 23.73 -14.34
C GLU A 773 -2.36 23.34 -13.10
N ARG A 774 -2.98 23.41 -11.91
CA ARG A 774 -2.39 23.00 -10.62
C ARG A 774 -1.10 23.75 -10.24
N VAL A 775 -0.95 24.98 -10.70
CA VAL A 775 0.10 25.88 -10.24
C VAL A 775 -0.27 26.36 -8.83
N LYS A 776 0.64 26.24 -7.87
CA LYS A 776 0.44 26.71 -6.50
C LYS A 776 0.69 28.21 -6.40
N LYS A 777 -0.02 28.87 -5.49
CA LYS A 777 0.19 30.27 -5.15
C LYS A 777 1.66 30.57 -4.86
N GLY A 778 2.17 31.65 -5.44
CA GLY A 778 3.56 32.09 -5.29
C GLY A 778 4.53 31.43 -6.28
N GLN A 779 4.13 30.38 -6.98
CA GLN A 779 4.99 29.78 -8.01
C GLN A 779 5.06 30.66 -9.24
N THR A 780 6.27 30.80 -9.78
CA THR A 780 6.53 31.50 -11.05
C THR A 780 6.70 30.50 -12.17
N VAL A 781 5.95 30.71 -13.24
CA VAL A 781 5.94 29.88 -14.44
C VAL A 781 6.61 30.62 -15.58
N ARG A 782 7.52 29.97 -16.30
CA ARG A 782 8.21 30.55 -17.47
C ARG A 782 8.04 29.69 -18.70
N LEU A 783 7.92 30.35 -19.85
CA LEU A 783 7.84 29.72 -21.16
C LEU A 783 9.12 29.95 -21.97
N TYR A 784 9.50 28.99 -22.80
CA TYR A 784 10.70 29.04 -23.66
C TYR A 784 10.42 28.42 -25.03
N LYS A 785 11.05 28.97 -26.08
CA LYS A 785 10.89 28.48 -27.47
C LYS A 785 11.61 27.16 -27.75
N ALA A 786 12.62 26.81 -26.96
CA ALA A 786 13.44 25.60 -27.16
C ALA A 786 14.01 25.10 -25.82
N LEU A 787 14.42 23.83 -25.79
CA LEU A 787 14.95 23.19 -24.58
C LEU A 787 16.19 23.90 -24.03
N ASP A 788 17.05 24.43 -24.90
CA ASP A 788 18.30 25.10 -24.57
C ASP A 788 18.23 26.64 -24.67
N ALA A 789 17.02 27.21 -24.89
CA ALA A 789 16.82 28.64 -25.03
C ALA A 789 17.25 29.40 -23.76
N LYS A 790 18.02 30.48 -23.91
CA LYS A 790 18.41 31.33 -22.77
C LYS A 790 17.36 32.38 -22.43
N ASP A 791 16.62 32.81 -23.44
CA ASP A 791 15.63 33.88 -23.31
C ASP A 791 14.28 33.32 -22.87
N ILE A 792 13.67 33.99 -21.89
CA ILE A 792 12.32 33.72 -21.44
C ILE A 792 11.34 34.31 -22.46
N LEU A 793 10.42 33.49 -22.98
CA LEU A 793 9.38 33.93 -23.89
C LEU A 793 8.28 34.71 -23.14
N ALA A 794 7.84 34.18 -22.01
CA ALA A 794 6.85 34.80 -21.13
C ALA A 794 7.00 34.26 -19.70
N GLU A 795 6.59 35.05 -18.70
CA GLU A 795 6.61 34.69 -17.28
C GLU A 795 5.34 35.19 -16.57
N LYS A 796 4.81 34.40 -15.64
CA LYS A 796 3.73 34.79 -14.72
C LYS A 796 3.90 34.12 -13.35
N THR A 797 3.55 34.82 -12.29
CA THR A 797 3.49 34.28 -10.92
C THR A 797 2.02 34.04 -10.53
N ALA A 798 1.73 32.90 -9.90
CA ALA A 798 0.39 32.55 -9.43
C ALA A 798 -0.01 33.35 -8.19
N ASP A 799 -1.14 34.05 -8.23
CA ASP A 799 -1.69 34.76 -7.06
C ASP A 799 -2.53 33.85 -6.14
N HIS A 800 -2.99 32.71 -6.65
CA HIS A 800 -3.77 31.68 -5.97
C HIS A 800 -3.48 30.31 -6.60
N ASP A 801 -3.86 29.23 -5.90
CA ASP A 801 -3.77 27.89 -6.45
C ASP A 801 -4.74 27.74 -7.62
N GLY A 802 -4.27 27.24 -8.77
CA GLY A 802 -5.15 27.04 -9.92
C GLY A 802 -4.44 27.02 -11.27
N THR A 803 -5.07 27.65 -12.27
CA THR A 803 -4.60 27.63 -13.66
C THR A 803 -3.98 28.96 -14.05
N ILE A 804 -2.79 28.92 -14.64
CA ILE A 804 -2.18 30.08 -15.32
C ILE A 804 -2.39 29.92 -16.84
N ALA A 805 -2.80 31.02 -17.48
CA ALA A 805 -2.87 31.12 -18.94
C ALA A 805 -1.88 32.17 -19.45
N PHE A 806 -1.18 31.88 -20.54
CA PHE A 806 -0.42 32.82 -21.36
C PHE A 806 -1.15 32.96 -22.68
N ASP A 807 -1.57 34.18 -23.02
CA ASP A 807 -2.33 34.48 -24.23
C ASP A 807 -1.52 35.43 -25.12
N GLN A 808 -1.96 35.61 -26.37
CA GLN A 808 -1.33 36.51 -27.35
C GLN A 808 0.13 36.13 -27.69
N LEU A 809 0.42 34.82 -27.68
CA LEU A 809 1.70 34.28 -28.12
C LEU A 809 1.71 34.08 -29.64
N ASP A 810 2.90 33.86 -30.20
CA ASP A 810 3.10 33.54 -31.63
C ASP A 810 4.19 32.44 -31.77
N PHE A 811 3.75 31.24 -32.11
CA PHE A 811 4.52 30.03 -32.37
C PHE A 811 4.83 29.85 -33.86
N GLY A 812 4.16 30.62 -34.72
CA GLY A 812 4.18 30.49 -36.17
C GLY A 812 3.30 29.36 -36.70
N THR A 813 3.30 29.17 -38.03
CA THR A 813 2.27 28.34 -38.69
C THR A 813 2.42 26.83 -38.50
N GLU A 814 3.60 26.37 -38.10
CA GLU A 814 3.94 24.94 -38.06
C GLU A 814 3.61 24.27 -36.73
N ALA A 815 3.52 22.95 -36.74
CA ALA A 815 3.43 22.18 -35.49
C ALA A 815 4.78 22.20 -34.77
N GLY A 816 4.76 22.15 -33.44
CA GLY A 816 5.97 22.24 -32.64
C GLY A 816 5.73 21.99 -31.16
N ARG A 817 6.65 22.48 -30.33
CA ARG A 817 6.57 22.38 -28.87
C ARG A 817 7.00 23.68 -28.22
N ILE A 818 6.37 23.98 -27.09
CA ILE A 818 6.79 25.05 -26.19
C ILE A 818 7.31 24.42 -24.90
N TYR A 819 8.35 25.00 -24.32
CA TYR A 819 8.96 24.51 -23.09
C TYR A 819 8.55 25.37 -21.91
N TYR A 820 8.42 24.77 -20.74
CA TYR A 820 8.03 25.49 -19.52
C TYR A 820 8.73 24.97 -18.27
N THR A 821 8.83 25.85 -17.28
CA THR A 821 9.32 25.58 -15.94
C THR A 821 8.39 26.18 -14.90
N VAL A 822 8.51 25.67 -13.68
CA VAL A 822 7.87 26.20 -12.48
C VAL A 822 8.97 26.44 -11.45
N GLN A 823 8.87 27.52 -10.69
CA GLN A 823 9.78 27.85 -9.62
C GLN A 823 9.04 28.33 -8.38
N GLN A 824 9.26 27.64 -7.27
CA GLN A 824 8.91 28.12 -5.93
C GLN A 824 9.96 29.13 -5.46
N GLU A 825 9.55 30.13 -4.71
CA GLU A 825 10.46 31.06 -4.04
C GLU A 825 11.49 30.28 -3.19
N ASP A 826 12.77 30.67 -3.26
CA ASP A 826 13.93 30.02 -2.62
C ASP A 826 14.37 28.63 -3.16
N GLU A 827 13.73 28.08 -4.20
CA GLU A 827 14.15 26.83 -4.84
C GLU A 827 14.80 27.04 -6.21
N ARG A 828 15.56 26.04 -6.68
CA ARG A 828 15.98 26.03 -8.09
C ARG A 828 14.75 25.85 -8.97
N GLU A 829 14.72 26.59 -10.06
CA GLU A 829 13.76 26.38 -11.13
C GLU A 829 13.69 24.92 -11.55
N SER A 830 12.49 24.42 -11.85
CA SER A 830 12.28 23.05 -12.29
C SER A 830 13.03 22.72 -13.58
N LEU A 831 13.15 21.43 -13.91
CA LEU A 831 13.60 21.02 -15.24
C LEU A 831 12.58 21.47 -16.29
N ARG A 832 13.05 21.87 -17.48
CA ARG A 832 12.15 22.24 -18.58
C ARG A 832 11.37 21.05 -19.08
N TYR A 833 10.05 21.13 -18.98
CA TYR A 833 9.11 20.22 -19.64
C TYR A 833 8.57 20.90 -20.89
N SER A 834 7.73 20.23 -21.67
CA SER A 834 7.18 20.80 -22.88
C SER A 834 5.76 20.34 -23.17
N ALA A 835 5.03 21.19 -23.88
CA ALA A 835 3.72 20.89 -24.43
C ALA A 835 3.79 20.98 -25.95
N ALA A 836 3.23 19.97 -26.62
CA ALA A 836 3.09 19.99 -28.08
C ALA A 836 1.93 20.91 -28.49
N TYR A 837 2.08 21.58 -29.62
CA TYR A 837 1.01 22.29 -30.30
C TYR A 837 0.96 21.85 -31.76
N LEU A 838 -0.25 21.86 -32.32
CA LEU A 838 -0.50 21.46 -33.70
C LEU A 838 -0.18 22.60 -34.68
N ASN A 839 -0.24 22.31 -35.97
CA ASN A 839 -0.18 23.32 -37.01
C ASN A 839 -1.42 24.24 -36.92
N GLU A 840 -1.28 25.54 -37.13
CA GLU A 840 -2.39 26.51 -37.03
C GLU A 840 -3.65 26.09 -37.80
N LYS A 841 -3.47 25.59 -39.04
CA LYS A 841 -4.60 25.17 -39.89
C LYS A 841 -5.27 23.90 -39.37
N VAL A 842 -4.51 23.02 -38.73
CA VAL A 842 -5.05 21.84 -38.07
C VAL A 842 -5.88 22.26 -36.86
N THR A 843 -5.35 23.16 -36.02
CA THR A 843 -6.07 23.74 -34.89
C THR A 843 -7.36 24.43 -35.33
N GLU A 844 -7.31 25.22 -36.41
CA GLU A 844 -8.47 25.88 -37.01
C GLU A 844 -9.57 24.85 -37.38
N VAL A 845 -9.19 23.76 -38.07
CA VAL A 845 -10.14 22.69 -38.42
C VAL A 845 -10.72 22.02 -37.18
N ILE A 846 -9.92 21.75 -36.15
CA ILE A 846 -10.39 21.18 -34.89
C ILE A 846 -11.41 22.11 -34.22
N HIS A 847 -11.14 23.41 -34.18
CA HIS A 847 -12.05 24.42 -33.62
C HIS A 847 -13.36 24.51 -34.41
N LEU A 848 -13.29 24.50 -35.75
CA LEU A 848 -14.47 24.47 -36.61
C LEU A 848 -15.35 23.25 -36.32
N ILE A 849 -14.76 22.06 -36.17
CA ILE A 849 -15.49 20.84 -35.83
C ILE A 849 -16.09 20.94 -34.42
N ASN A 850 -15.34 21.42 -33.43
CA ASN A 850 -15.82 21.55 -32.05
C ASN A 850 -16.95 22.57 -31.88
N ALA A 851 -17.01 23.58 -32.74
CA ALA A 851 -18.07 24.59 -32.74
C ALA A 851 -19.41 24.07 -33.31
N LEU A 852 -19.44 22.89 -33.93
CA LEU A 852 -20.68 22.27 -34.42
C LEU A 852 -21.53 21.75 -33.26
N PRO A 853 -22.87 21.71 -33.40
CA PRO A 853 -23.75 21.05 -32.44
C PRO A 853 -23.38 19.57 -32.26
N ASP A 854 -23.82 18.99 -31.15
CA ASP A 854 -23.72 17.55 -30.97
C ASP A 854 -24.54 16.79 -32.01
N VAL A 855 -24.16 15.53 -32.27
CA VAL A 855 -24.69 14.73 -33.38
C VAL A 855 -26.22 14.58 -33.28
N ASP A 856 -26.75 14.43 -32.08
CA ASP A 856 -28.18 14.31 -31.79
C ASP A 856 -28.94 15.66 -31.88
N GLN A 857 -28.24 16.78 -31.73
CA GLN A 857 -28.80 18.14 -31.82
C GLN A 857 -28.66 18.76 -33.22
N LEU A 858 -28.02 18.05 -34.15
CA LEU A 858 -27.75 18.54 -35.50
C LEU A 858 -29.03 18.72 -36.32
N THR A 859 -29.15 19.84 -37.05
CA THR A 859 -30.30 20.12 -37.92
C THR A 859 -29.86 20.40 -39.36
N LEU A 860 -30.80 20.39 -40.31
CA LEU A 860 -30.52 20.76 -41.71
C LEU A 860 -30.01 22.20 -41.87
N ALA A 861 -30.26 23.09 -40.91
CA ALA A 861 -29.74 24.46 -40.92
C ALA A 861 -28.19 24.48 -40.80
N ASP A 862 -27.61 23.48 -40.12
CA ASP A 862 -26.16 23.36 -39.89
C ASP A 862 -25.40 22.79 -41.10
N LYS A 863 -26.10 22.38 -42.17
CA LYS A 863 -25.51 21.75 -43.37
C LYS A 863 -24.32 22.52 -43.93
N HIS A 864 -24.42 23.84 -43.99
CA HIS A 864 -23.35 24.69 -44.51
C HIS A 864 -22.11 24.62 -43.61
N ARG A 865 -22.27 24.71 -42.29
CA ARG A 865 -21.18 24.63 -41.30
C ARG A 865 -20.47 23.28 -41.33
N VAL A 866 -21.23 22.17 -41.41
CA VAL A 866 -20.66 20.81 -41.53
C VAL A 866 -19.86 20.66 -42.83
N ASN A 867 -20.39 21.18 -43.95
CA ASN A 867 -19.68 21.17 -45.23
C ASN A 867 -18.43 22.05 -45.20
N ASP A 868 -18.47 23.22 -44.54
CA ASP A 868 -17.32 24.12 -44.41
C ASP A 868 -16.20 23.44 -43.61
N CYS A 869 -16.54 22.71 -42.54
CA CYS A 869 -15.58 21.89 -41.78
C CYS A 869 -14.94 20.81 -42.68
N LYS A 870 -15.74 20.10 -43.49
CA LYS A 870 -15.25 19.11 -44.46
C LYS A 870 -14.33 19.74 -45.51
N VAL A 871 -14.67 20.92 -46.01
CA VAL A 871 -13.85 21.65 -46.98
C VAL A 871 -12.53 22.08 -46.35
N ALA A 872 -12.57 22.64 -45.14
CA ALA A 872 -11.38 23.05 -44.40
C ALA A 872 -10.45 21.85 -44.13
N TYR A 873 -11.00 20.72 -43.67
CA TYR A 873 -10.26 19.47 -43.51
C TYR A 873 -9.62 19.00 -44.82
N ASN A 874 -10.35 19.03 -45.94
CA ASN A 874 -9.83 18.61 -47.25
C ASN A 874 -8.78 19.57 -47.83
N LYS A 875 -8.74 20.84 -47.40
CA LYS A 875 -7.67 21.78 -47.77
C LYS A 875 -6.36 21.51 -47.06
N LEU A 876 -6.37 20.79 -45.94
CA LEU A 876 -5.15 20.36 -45.27
C LEU A 876 -4.35 19.43 -46.18
N HIS A 877 -3.03 19.58 -46.17
CA HIS A 877 -2.13 18.66 -46.86
C HIS A 877 -2.33 17.23 -46.32
N PRO A 878 -2.32 16.18 -47.16
CA PRO A 878 -2.59 14.81 -46.70
C PRO A 878 -1.76 14.33 -45.50
N THR A 879 -0.53 14.83 -45.36
CA THR A 879 0.37 14.46 -44.25
C THR A 879 -0.04 15.04 -42.89
N VAL A 880 -0.70 16.21 -42.86
CA VAL A 880 -1.12 16.87 -41.60
C VAL A 880 -2.57 16.58 -41.22
N ARG A 881 -3.38 16.04 -42.14
CA ARG A 881 -4.77 15.63 -41.84
C ARG A 881 -4.89 14.64 -40.69
N LYS A 882 -3.89 13.76 -40.52
CA LYS A 882 -3.83 12.77 -39.42
C LYS A 882 -3.72 13.41 -38.04
N GLN A 883 -3.36 14.70 -37.97
CA GLN A 883 -3.25 15.45 -36.72
C GLN A 883 -4.59 16.04 -36.26
N VAL A 884 -5.66 15.97 -37.07
CA VAL A 884 -7.01 16.42 -36.68
C VAL A 884 -7.62 15.40 -35.73
N THR A 885 -7.50 15.64 -34.43
CA THR A 885 -7.83 14.69 -33.36
C THR A 885 -9.33 14.39 -33.22
N ASN A 886 -10.20 15.26 -33.73
CA ASN A 886 -11.67 15.12 -33.68
C ASN A 886 -12.30 14.80 -35.05
N TYR A 887 -11.55 14.20 -35.97
CA TYR A 887 -12.05 13.85 -37.30
C TYR A 887 -13.23 12.86 -37.27
N ASP A 888 -13.23 11.89 -36.35
CA ASP A 888 -14.34 10.92 -36.23
C ASP A 888 -15.67 11.61 -35.92
N ARG A 889 -15.64 12.69 -35.12
CA ARG A 889 -16.83 13.52 -34.88
C ARG A 889 -17.33 14.15 -36.17
N LEU A 890 -16.43 14.66 -37.03
CA LEU A 890 -16.81 15.20 -38.33
C LEU A 890 -17.43 14.11 -39.23
N VAL A 891 -16.95 12.86 -39.18
CA VAL A 891 -17.56 11.74 -39.91
C VAL A 891 -18.99 11.48 -39.42
N GLN A 892 -19.19 11.37 -38.10
CA GLN A 892 -20.53 11.17 -37.52
C GLN A 892 -21.50 12.31 -37.89
N LEU A 893 -21.03 13.56 -37.86
CA LEU A 893 -21.83 14.73 -38.24
C LEU A 893 -22.18 14.72 -39.74
N LEU A 894 -21.28 14.26 -40.60
CA LEU A 894 -21.54 14.11 -42.03
C LEU A 894 -22.57 13.02 -42.31
N ASP A 895 -22.46 11.87 -41.65
CA ASP A 895 -23.41 10.76 -41.79
C ASP A 895 -24.81 11.17 -41.31
N ARG A 896 -24.90 11.80 -40.13
CA ARG A 896 -26.15 12.33 -39.60
C ARG A 896 -26.78 13.38 -40.52
N MET A 897 -25.95 14.23 -41.15
CA MET A 897 -26.44 15.22 -42.11
C MET A 897 -27.02 14.58 -43.39
N GLU A 898 -26.51 13.42 -43.81
CA GLU A 898 -27.11 12.66 -44.92
C GLU A 898 -28.42 11.97 -44.50
N GLU A 899 -28.52 11.48 -43.27
CA GLU A 899 -29.78 10.96 -42.71
C GLU A 899 -30.87 12.04 -42.68
N LEU A 900 -30.58 13.19 -42.09
CA LEU A 900 -31.53 14.32 -42.00
C LEU A 900 -32.02 14.78 -43.38
N LYS A 901 -31.17 14.72 -44.41
CA LYS A 901 -31.58 15.02 -45.79
C LYS A 901 -32.53 13.96 -46.35
N LYS A 902 -32.28 12.68 -46.06
CA LYS A 902 -33.16 11.59 -46.49
C LYS A 902 -34.52 11.71 -45.81
N ASP A 903 -34.55 11.97 -44.51
CA ASP A 903 -35.79 12.12 -43.73
C ASP A 903 -36.64 13.28 -44.27
N PHE A 904 -36.02 14.45 -44.49
CA PHE A 904 -36.69 15.61 -45.08
C PHE A 904 -37.22 15.35 -46.50
N ASN A 905 -36.45 14.65 -47.34
CA ASN A 905 -36.89 14.30 -48.70
C ASN A 905 -37.99 13.22 -48.72
N ASN A 906 -38.09 12.41 -47.67
CA ASN A 906 -39.11 11.38 -47.51
C ASN A 906 -40.38 11.86 -46.78
N GLY A 907 -40.44 13.14 -46.39
CA GLY A 907 -41.62 13.78 -45.81
C GLY A 907 -41.85 13.51 -44.32
N ASN A 908 -40.80 13.11 -43.58
CA ASN A 908 -40.82 12.97 -42.12
C ASN A 908 -40.25 14.20 -41.42
#